data_AF-A0A934AQC5-F1
#
_entry.id   AF-A0A934AQC5-F1
#
_cell.length_a   1.000
_cell.length_b   1.000
_cell.length_c   1.000
_cell.angle_alpha   90.00
_cell.angle_beta   90.00
_cell.angle_gamma   90.00
#
_symmetry.space_group_name_H-M   'P 1'
#
loop_
_entity.id
_entity.type
_entity.pdbx_description
1 polymer ?
#
loop_
_entity_poly.entity_id
_entity_poly.type
_entity_poly.pdbx_seq_one_letter_code
_entity_poly.pdbx_strand_id
1 'polypeptide(L)'
;MKIPTLSAAVLLAVPWPALASPADLASSKASLSGTRGLQEADAALRALFDGTLGARAPARGASTRSASYERVRELREVLGIGGGGGILPFTFRPAGGGAVTAQNAGLEGFVYAEERLSAAQGQASLRHHTTDYARYLEALLSPVSWAGPARQRVRDIMASDAREDERYERLVAFTRDYTEGLRSQLASLDKSGWVKEARVYEIFPRAFNLAGKRQASGSPPGPGGPFFADLQSSDLADIKAQGFDTVWVMGIFPIGERSRSGTGGGSPYSIKDHEAVHPDLGTEEDFRGFVRRAHGQGLKVIIDFVPNHTSMDSKLLMARPDFFIHRRGASQPRGYFDHADPATGEKYWIAHGGYESFGSIDFWIDTAQVNYASEGLRAEMTRIVLGWVRRFGVDGFRVDMAYLDLNAAFSRAWRVSTPRREFMEQLITSVKSAYPGTGFIAEAYDGWDTLSWCGFDLIYSKNNMSRAGEHHGWYDAAQSRDPGWIREALKRAEFLQWQTGGSAGLDFIGNHDEASPRRSFGAWERGAAALTLMMPGSLLFYGSQEIGFDKPIPSEPKSLPFGVPVSVDWRGGDQALAAFYRDAFRKAQRLRQRLPSASMRTLGPGPDPGWVGYALVSKGARKAGALVLANPTGRWVNCQVKDPRLGVDWSGNLEPGGWTVVELE
;
A
#
# COMPACT_ATOMS: atom_id res chain seq x y z
N MET A 1 -2.55 -25.27 15.75
CA MET A 1 -1.83 -25.58 17.01
C MET A 1 -1.48 -24.24 17.67
N LYS A 2 -1.85 -24.03 18.94
CA LYS A 2 -1.80 -22.73 19.63
C LYS A 2 -0.35 -22.23 19.80
N ILE A 3 -0.09 -20.98 19.42
CA ILE A 3 1.18 -20.28 19.65
C ILE A 3 1.22 -19.84 21.13
N PRO A 4 2.31 -20.05 21.89
CA PRO A 4 2.39 -19.61 23.27
C PRO A 4 2.69 -18.10 23.33
N THR A 5 1.81 -17.38 24.01
CA THR A 5 1.98 -15.98 24.43
C THR A 5 3.11 -15.87 25.45
N LEU A 6 4.18 -15.15 25.13
CA LEU A 6 5.15 -14.64 26.10
C LEU A 6 4.63 -13.30 26.64
N SER A 7 4.38 -13.27 27.95
CA SER A 7 3.90 -12.10 28.70
C SER A 7 5.00 -11.04 28.76
N ALA A 8 4.75 -9.84 28.23
CA ALA A 8 5.56 -8.65 28.47
C ALA A 8 4.89 -7.81 29.56
N ALA A 9 5.49 -7.81 30.74
CA ALA A 9 5.07 -7.00 31.87
C ALA A 9 5.85 -5.67 31.89
N VAL A 10 5.07 -4.58 31.98
CA VAL A 10 5.36 -3.27 32.60
C VAL A 10 6.54 -2.46 32.02
N LEU A 11 6.21 -1.62 31.04
CA LEU A 11 6.81 -0.30 30.85
C LEU A 11 5.66 0.71 30.86
N LEU A 12 5.69 1.63 31.83
CA LEU A 12 4.67 2.65 32.02
C LEU A 12 4.57 3.55 30.78
N ALA A 13 3.41 3.53 30.13
CA ALA A 13 3.08 4.40 29.00
C ALA A 13 2.90 5.84 29.48
N VAL A 14 3.71 6.75 28.93
CA VAL A 14 3.41 8.20 29.00
C VAL A 14 2.32 8.46 27.95
N PRO A 15 1.19 9.08 28.30
CA PRO A 15 0.12 9.36 27.33
C PRO A 15 0.61 10.29 26.22
N TRP A 16 0.39 9.90 24.98
CA TRP A 16 0.72 10.65 23.77
C TRP A 16 -0.24 11.84 23.58
N PRO A 17 0.20 13.11 23.69
CA PRO A 17 -0.67 14.26 23.43
C PRO A 17 -0.80 14.53 21.92
N ALA A 18 -1.99 14.95 21.46
CA ALA A 18 -2.22 15.29 20.04
C ALA A 18 -1.66 16.69 19.64
N LEU A 19 -1.63 16.96 18.33
CA LEU A 19 -1.04 18.15 17.71
C LEU A 19 -1.99 19.35 17.59
N ALA A 20 -1.39 20.55 17.57
CA ALA A 20 -2.00 21.82 17.17
C ALA A 20 -2.34 21.86 15.66
N SER A 21 -3.27 22.74 15.28
CA SER A 21 -3.88 22.78 13.95
C SER A 21 -3.07 23.60 12.92
N PRO A 22 -3.28 23.42 11.59
CA PRO A 22 -2.58 24.18 10.55
C PRO A 22 -2.78 25.69 10.59
N ALA A 23 -3.85 26.19 11.22
CA ALA A 23 -3.99 27.62 11.41
C ALA A 23 -3.43 28.12 12.74
N ASP A 24 -3.08 27.25 13.71
CA ASP A 24 -2.21 27.67 14.84
C ASP A 24 -0.84 28.14 14.31
N LEU A 25 -0.44 27.62 13.13
CA LEU A 25 0.69 28.08 12.30
C LEU A 25 0.45 29.45 11.63
N ALA A 26 -0.80 29.93 11.55
CA ALA A 26 -1.13 31.26 11.06
C ALA A 26 -1.18 32.30 12.19
N SER A 27 -1.53 31.90 13.42
CA SER A 27 -1.47 32.78 14.60
C SER A 27 -0.05 32.99 15.14
N SER A 28 0.92 32.09 14.85
CA SER A 28 2.34 32.38 15.09
C SER A 28 2.92 33.44 14.14
N LYS A 29 2.23 33.78 13.04
CA LYS A 29 2.56 34.99 12.26
C LYS A 29 2.22 36.28 13.01
N ALA A 30 1.34 36.25 14.02
CA ALA A 30 0.85 37.45 14.70
C ALA A 30 1.63 37.82 15.98
N SER A 31 2.56 36.98 16.47
CA SER A 31 3.46 37.35 17.57
C SER A 31 4.94 37.45 17.16
N LEU A 32 5.23 37.43 15.86
CA LEU A 32 6.57 37.66 15.30
C LEU A 32 6.57 38.92 14.43
N SER A 33 6.08 40.04 14.96
CA SER A 33 6.33 41.37 14.38
C SER A 33 7.76 41.80 14.74
N GLY A 34 8.74 41.18 14.09
CA GLY A 34 10.13 41.53 14.31
C GLY A 34 11.09 40.55 13.65
N THR A 35 11.35 40.73 12.36
CA THR A 35 12.70 40.86 11.74
C THR A 35 12.67 40.49 10.26
N ARG A 36 13.34 41.35 9.48
CA ARG A 36 13.56 41.32 8.03
C ARG A 36 14.14 39.99 7.50
N GLY A 37 14.69 39.13 8.37
CA GLY A 37 15.37 37.88 8.01
C GLY A 37 14.46 36.71 7.59
N LEU A 38 13.18 36.69 7.97
CA LEU A 38 12.25 35.62 7.57
C LEU A 38 11.72 35.77 6.13
N GLN A 39 11.62 37.00 5.61
CA GLN A 39 11.22 37.26 4.22
C GLN A 39 12.34 36.97 3.22
N GLU A 40 13.59 37.22 3.60
CA GLU A 40 14.77 36.82 2.80
C GLU A 40 14.96 35.29 2.81
N ALA A 41 14.60 34.60 3.90
CA ALA A 41 14.59 33.15 3.96
C ALA A 41 13.57 32.52 2.99
N ASP A 42 12.36 33.09 2.84
CA ASP A 42 11.33 32.59 1.90
C ASP A 42 11.76 32.76 0.43
N ALA A 43 12.45 33.85 0.08
CA ALA A 43 12.98 34.08 -1.27
C ALA A 43 14.18 33.16 -1.60
N ALA A 44 15.09 32.95 -0.66
CA ALA A 44 16.21 32.03 -0.80
C ALA A 44 15.74 30.55 -0.84
N LEU A 45 14.69 30.21 -0.08
CA LEU A 45 14.04 28.90 -0.14
C LEU A 45 13.41 28.67 -1.50
N ARG A 46 12.65 29.61 -2.07
CA ARG A 46 12.06 29.47 -3.41
C ARG A 46 13.10 29.20 -4.50
N ALA A 47 14.28 29.83 -4.43
CA ALA A 47 15.38 29.60 -5.36
C ALA A 47 15.99 28.18 -5.27
N LEU A 48 15.79 27.46 -4.15
CA LEU A 48 16.21 26.05 -4.01
C LEU A 48 15.26 25.08 -4.73
N PHE A 49 14.03 25.50 -5.05
CA PHE A 49 12.96 24.61 -5.55
C PHE A 49 12.59 24.83 -7.01
N ASP A 50 13.09 25.87 -7.68
CA ASP A 50 12.70 26.23 -9.06
C ASP A 50 13.56 25.55 -10.16
N GLY A 51 14.50 24.69 -9.78
CA GLY A 51 15.34 23.95 -10.74
C GLY A 51 16.32 24.81 -11.53
N THR A 52 16.53 26.08 -11.17
CA THR A 52 17.47 26.98 -11.88
C THR A 52 18.92 26.81 -11.42
N LEU A 53 19.15 26.24 -10.23
CA LEU A 53 20.50 25.91 -9.74
C LEU A 53 20.90 24.49 -10.16
N GLY A 54 21.40 24.38 -11.39
CA GLY A 54 22.33 23.31 -11.79
C GLY A 54 21.70 22.00 -12.26
N ALA A 55 20.75 22.05 -13.20
CA ALA A 55 20.51 20.90 -14.07
C ALA A 55 21.76 20.68 -14.94
N ARG A 56 22.66 19.78 -14.53
CA ARG A 56 23.72 19.30 -15.42
C ARG A 56 23.03 18.57 -16.56
N ALA A 57 23.25 19.01 -17.80
CA ALA A 57 22.69 18.37 -18.98
C ALA A 57 22.95 16.85 -18.91
N PRO A 58 21.95 15.99 -19.17
CA PRO A 58 22.14 14.55 -19.10
C PRO A 58 23.29 14.13 -20.03
N ALA A 59 24.08 13.15 -19.58
CA ALA A 59 25.10 12.53 -20.41
C ALA A 59 24.48 12.15 -21.77
N ARG A 60 25.14 12.54 -22.87
CA ARG A 60 24.65 12.32 -24.24
C ARG A 60 24.26 10.84 -24.41
N GLY A 61 22.95 10.58 -24.50
CA GLY A 61 22.40 9.23 -24.67
C GLY A 61 21.21 8.89 -23.77
N ALA A 62 20.97 9.61 -22.67
CA ALA A 62 19.77 9.38 -21.85
C ALA A 62 18.54 10.07 -22.48
N SER A 63 17.48 9.29 -22.75
CA SER A 63 16.20 9.85 -23.19
C SER A 63 15.62 10.75 -22.08
N THR A 64 15.02 11.87 -22.45
CA THR A 64 14.42 12.83 -21.51
C THR A 64 13.37 12.21 -20.57
N ARG A 65 12.73 11.12 -20.99
CA ARG A 65 11.77 10.36 -20.17
C ARG A 65 12.44 9.57 -19.04
N SER A 66 13.60 8.97 -19.30
CA SER A 66 14.38 8.24 -18.28
C SER A 66 14.92 9.19 -17.20
N ALA A 67 15.38 10.38 -17.61
CA ALA A 67 15.83 11.41 -16.68
C ALA A 67 14.70 11.92 -15.75
N SER A 68 13.45 11.96 -16.22
CA SER A 68 12.32 12.42 -15.39
C SER A 68 11.93 11.47 -14.27
N TYR A 69 12.00 10.15 -14.48
CA TYR A 69 11.60 9.20 -13.43
C TYR A 69 12.72 8.96 -12.40
N GLU A 70 13.99 9.06 -12.79
CA GLU A 70 15.10 9.02 -11.83
C GLU A 70 14.96 10.13 -10.77
N ARG A 71 14.53 11.33 -11.19
CA ARG A 71 14.20 12.41 -10.25
C ARG A 71 13.09 12.02 -9.27
N VAL A 72 12.04 11.35 -9.74
CA VAL A 72 10.95 10.84 -8.87
C VAL A 72 11.51 9.83 -7.86
N ARG A 73 12.37 8.90 -8.30
CA ARG A 73 13.00 7.90 -7.43
C ARG A 73 13.84 8.56 -6.34
N GLU A 74 14.71 9.49 -6.70
CA GLU A 74 15.55 10.25 -5.75
C GLU A 74 14.71 11.05 -4.75
N LEU A 75 13.61 11.69 -5.19
CA LEU A 75 12.68 12.40 -4.31
C LEU A 75 12.03 11.45 -3.31
N ARG A 76 11.57 10.27 -3.75
CA ARG A 76 10.97 9.24 -2.89
C ARG A 76 11.98 8.67 -1.89
N GLU A 77 13.24 8.53 -2.30
CA GLU A 77 14.35 8.12 -1.44
C GLU A 77 14.58 9.11 -0.29
N VAL A 78 14.66 10.42 -0.57
CA VAL A 78 14.88 11.46 0.44
C VAL A 78 13.65 11.67 1.34
N LEU A 79 12.46 11.71 0.75
CA LEU A 79 11.22 11.95 1.49
C LEU A 79 10.81 10.74 2.35
N GLY A 80 10.84 9.54 1.77
CA GLY A 80 10.26 8.33 2.37
C GLY A 80 11.21 7.57 3.29
N ILE A 81 12.27 6.95 2.77
CA ILE A 81 12.90 5.82 3.47
C ILE A 81 14.44 5.87 3.55
N GLY A 82 15.07 6.98 3.16
CA GLY A 82 16.49 7.22 3.44
C GLY A 82 17.48 6.40 2.60
N GLY A 83 17.15 6.13 1.33
CA GLY A 83 18.13 5.74 0.31
C GLY A 83 18.69 4.33 0.30
N GLY A 84 18.05 3.36 0.94
CA GLY A 84 18.45 1.94 0.89
C GLY A 84 19.84 1.62 1.49
N GLY A 85 20.59 2.64 1.91
CA GLY A 85 21.98 2.56 2.38
C GLY A 85 22.13 2.38 3.90
N GLY A 86 21.08 1.94 4.60
CA GLY A 86 21.15 1.65 6.04
C GLY A 86 20.98 2.86 6.96
N ILE A 87 20.41 3.98 6.47
CA ILE A 87 19.97 5.07 7.35
C ILE A 87 18.76 4.58 8.15
N LEU A 88 18.89 4.54 9.47
CA LEU A 88 17.80 4.15 10.37
C LEU A 88 16.86 5.34 10.61
N PRO A 89 15.58 5.09 10.95
CA PRO A 89 14.68 6.14 11.41
C PRO A 89 15.25 6.87 12.63
N PHE A 90 15.15 8.20 12.64
CA PHE A 90 15.65 9.01 13.74
C PHE A 90 14.90 8.70 15.05
N THR A 91 15.63 8.51 16.15
CA THR A 91 15.05 8.33 17.49
C THR A 91 15.20 9.59 18.31
N PHE A 92 14.07 10.24 18.57
CA PHE A 92 13.94 11.42 19.42
C PHE A 92 13.94 10.99 20.89
N ARG A 93 14.73 11.65 21.73
CA ARG A 93 14.77 11.43 23.19
C ARG A 93 14.45 12.75 23.90
N PRO A 94 13.17 13.05 24.18
CA PRO A 94 12.81 14.29 24.85
C PRO A 94 13.48 14.42 26.22
N ALA A 95 13.82 15.65 26.63
CA ALA A 95 14.41 15.92 27.94
C ALA A 95 13.53 15.48 29.12
N GLY A 96 12.20 15.36 28.90
CA GLY A 96 11.24 14.81 29.87
C GLY A 96 11.27 13.28 30.00
N GLY A 97 12.14 12.59 29.26
CA GLY A 97 12.27 11.13 29.24
C GLY A 97 11.49 10.47 28.11
N GLY A 98 11.76 9.18 27.91
CA GLY A 98 11.20 8.38 26.82
C GLY A 98 11.99 8.45 25.52
N ALA A 99 11.57 7.66 24.53
CA ALA A 99 12.14 7.66 23.20
C ALA A 99 11.03 7.41 22.18
N VAL A 100 11.03 8.19 21.09
CA VAL A 100 10.11 8.01 19.97
C VAL A 100 10.92 7.91 18.70
N THR A 101 10.75 6.80 17.99
CA THR A 101 11.40 6.58 16.70
C THR A 101 10.47 7.03 15.58
N ALA A 102 11.04 7.73 14.59
CA ALA A 102 10.34 8.13 13.38
C ALA A 102 9.73 6.93 12.66
N GLN A 103 8.60 7.14 11.99
CA GLN A 103 7.85 6.06 11.30
C GLN A 103 8.59 5.50 10.07
N ASN A 104 9.54 6.26 9.53
CA ASN A 104 10.47 5.86 8.48
C ASN A 104 11.75 6.72 8.56
N ALA A 105 12.74 6.42 7.74
CA ALA A 105 14.03 7.10 7.76
C ALA A 105 14.10 8.37 6.91
N GLY A 106 13.11 8.65 6.06
CA GLY A 106 13.13 9.86 5.24
C GLY A 106 12.76 11.12 6.02
N LEU A 107 12.82 12.26 5.31
CA LEU A 107 12.42 13.56 5.85
C LEU A 107 10.97 13.55 6.38
N GLU A 108 10.08 12.78 5.76
CA GLU A 108 8.67 12.74 6.16
C GLU A 108 8.49 12.11 7.53
N GLY A 109 9.10 10.95 7.80
CA GLY A 109 9.04 10.32 9.13
C GLY A 109 9.66 11.20 10.20
N PHE A 110 10.77 11.86 9.87
CA PHE A 110 11.44 12.81 10.76
C PHE A 110 10.53 13.99 11.11
N VAL A 111 10.01 14.72 10.11
CA VAL A 111 9.14 15.89 10.31
C VAL A 111 7.86 15.49 11.05
N TYR A 112 7.24 14.37 10.67
CA TYR A 112 6.02 13.89 11.33
C TYR A 112 6.23 13.63 12.83
N ALA A 113 7.34 12.97 13.20
CA ALA A 113 7.64 12.67 14.59
C ALA A 113 8.04 13.93 15.37
N GLU A 114 8.89 14.79 14.79
CA GLU A 114 9.31 16.07 15.39
C GLU A 114 8.08 16.93 15.71
N GLU A 115 7.19 17.13 14.73
CA GLU A 115 6.01 17.96 14.91
C GLU A 115 5.17 17.47 16.08
N ARG A 116 4.86 16.17 16.12
CA ARG A 116 4.04 15.54 17.16
C ARG A 116 4.65 15.71 18.54
N LEU A 117 5.95 15.44 18.68
CA LEU A 117 6.65 15.59 19.94
C LEU A 117 6.72 17.05 20.40
N SER A 118 6.96 17.96 19.46
CA SER A 118 7.06 19.38 19.74
C SER A 118 5.74 20.00 20.21
N ALA A 119 4.59 19.58 19.68
CA ALA A 119 3.31 20.03 20.26
C ALA A 119 2.97 19.34 21.59
N ALA A 120 3.46 18.13 21.80
CA ALA A 120 3.21 17.37 23.02
C ALA A 120 4.03 17.86 24.22
N GLN A 121 5.31 18.17 24.00
CA GLN A 121 6.31 18.41 25.05
C GLN A 121 7.06 19.73 24.89
N GLY A 122 6.76 20.50 23.84
CA GLY A 122 7.48 21.72 23.48
C GLY A 122 8.79 21.43 22.75
N GLN A 123 9.13 22.25 21.74
CA GLN A 123 10.39 22.15 20.99
C GLN A 123 11.64 22.21 21.89
N ALA A 124 11.56 22.96 22.99
CA ALA A 124 12.60 23.06 24.00
C ALA A 124 13.06 21.70 24.54
N SER A 125 12.19 20.67 24.53
CA SER A 125 12.51 19.31 25.00
C SER A 125 13.47 18.56 24.07
N LEU A 126 13.63 19.00 22.80
CA LEU A 126 14.39 18.31 21.76
C LEU A 126 15.68 19.03 21.33
N ARG A 127 15.87 20.30 21.74
CA ARG A 127 16.99 21.15 21.27
C ARG A 127 18.39 20.56 21.46
N HIS A 128 18.59 19.68 22.44
CA HIS A 128 19.88 19.02 22.67
C HIS A 128 20.28 18.06 21.53
N HIS A 129 19.35 17.73 20.62
CA HIS A 129 19.63 16.95 19.42
C HIS A 129 20.09 17.79 18.21
N THR A 130 20.31 19.10 18.35
CA THR A 130 20.65 19.99 17.21
C THR A 130 21.77 19.43 16.32
N THR A 131 22.86 18.93 16.92
CA THR A 131 23.98 18.35 16.17
C THR A 131 23.60 17.02 15.50
N ASP A 132 22.82 16.18 16.18
CA ASP A 132 22.36 14.90 15.62
C ASP A 132 21.41 15.13 14.44
N TYR A 133 20.56 16.15 14.51
CA TYR A 133 19.63 16.53 13.44
C TYR A 133 20.41 16.95 12.19
N ALA A 134 21.40 17.85 12.35
CA ALA A 134 22.21 18.29 11.23
C ALA A 134 22.96 17.12 10.56
N ARG A 135 23.52 16.20 11.34
CA ARG A 135 24.17 14.98 10.82
C ARG A 135 23.19 14.08 10.08
N TYR A 136 21.99 13.93 10.63
CA TYR A 136 20.94 13.11 10.03
C TYR A 136 20.49 13.67 8.67
N LEU A 137 20.24 14.96 8.59
CA LEU A 137 19.90 15.65 7.34
C LEU A 137 21.05 15.55 6.33
N GLU A 138 22.29 15.74 6.76
CA GLU A 138 23.45 15.60 5.87
C GLU A 138 23.55 14.17 5.31
N ALA A 139 23.35 13.15 6.14
CA ALA A 139 23.34 11.75 5.71
C ALA A 139 22.22 11.47 4.71
N LEU A 140 21.00 11.92 4.98
CA LEU A 140 19.84 11.74 4.10
C LEU A 140 19.97 12.44 2.75
N LEU A 141 20.56 13.63 2.74
CA LEU A 141 20.68 14.45 1.53
C LEU A 141 21.93 14.14 0.72
N SER A 142 22.94 13.51 1.32
CA SER A 142 24.22 13.22 0.64
C SER A 142 24.15 12.30 -0.59
N PRO A 143 23.23 11.30 -0.69
CA PRO A 143 23.17 10.40 -1.84
C PRO A 143 22.69 11.09 -3.11
N VAL A 144 21.94 12.19 -2.99
CA VAL A 144 21.32 12.87 -4.12
C VAL A 144 22.08 14.15 -4.48
N SER A 145 22.58 14.21 -5.71
CA SER A 145 23.48 15.29 -6.16
C SER A 145 22.86 16.69 -6.09
N TRP A 146 21.55 16.79 -6.34
CA TRP A 146 20.80 18.05 -6.37
C TRP A 146 20.52 18.63 -4.98
N ALA A 147 20.76 17.90 -3.89
CA ALA A 147 20.56 18.42 -2.54
C ALA A 147 21.78 19.21 -2.00
N GLY A 148 22.80 19.46 -2.82
CA GLY A 148 23.99 20.24 -2.45
C GLY A 148 23.68 21.59 -1.78
N PRO A 149 22.79 22.43 -2.37
CA PRO A 149 22.38 23.69 -1.75
C PRO A 149 21.68 23.53 -0.39
N ALA A 150 20.82 22.53 -0.24
CA ALA A 150 20.15 22.21 1.03
C ALA A 150 21.16 21.78 2.12
N ARG A 151 22.13 20.95 1.75
CA ARG A 151 23.25 20.56 2.62
C ARG A 151 24.09 21.76 3.05
N GLN A 152 24.36 22.69 2.13
CA GLN A 152 25.06 23.93 2.48
C GLN A 152 24.26 24.75 3.48
N ARG A 153 22.94 24.88 3.29
CA ARG A 153 22.07 25.59 4.25
C ARG A 153 22.12 24.97 5.65
N VAL A 154 22.13 23.64 5.77
CA VAL A 154 22.30 22.95 7.06
C VAL A 154 23.64 23.33 7.69
N ARG A 155 24.73 23.31 6.93
CA ARG A 155 26.07 23.73 7.41
C ARG A 155 26.10 25.18 7.86
N ASP A 156 25.47 26.09 7.11
CA ASP A 156 25.44 27.52 7.45
C ASP A 156 24.66 27.77 8.75
N ILE A 157 23.54 27.08 8.97
CA ILE A 157 22.79 27.16 10.24
C ILE A 157 23.69 26.70 11.40
N MET A 158 24.38 25.57 11.22
CA MET A 158 25.27 25.02 12.25
C MET A 158 26.52 25.85 12.51
N ALA A 159 27.04 26.55 11.50
CA ALA A 159 28.20 27.43 11.62
C ALA A 159 27.87 28.84 12.14
N SER A 160 26.58 29.18 12.29
CA SER A 160 26.17 30.50 12.75
C SER A 160 26.43 30.73 14.24
N ASP A 161 26.68 32.00 14.60
CA ASP A 161 26.86 32.47 15.99
C ASP A 161 25.55 32.46 16.82
N ALA A 162 24.45 31.93 16.25
CA ALA A 162 23.18 31.80 16.94
C ALA A 162 23.29 30.86 18.16
N ARG A 163 22.39 31.06 19.13
CA ARG A 163 22.27 30.16 20.28
C ARG A 163 21.77 28.78 19.82
N GLU A 164 22.00 27.74 20.62
CA GLU A 164 21.63 26.36 20.24
C GLU A 164 20.12 26.17 20.01
N ASP A 165 19.29 26.82 20.84
CA ASP A 165 17.83 26.86 20.67
C ASP A 165 17.44 27.49 19.33
N GLU A 166 18.06 28.61 18.98
CA GLU A 166 17.81 29.29 17.72
C GLU A 166 18.30 28.46 16.51
N ARG A 167 19.44 27.79 16.61
CA ARG A 167 19.90 26.86 15.56
C ARG A 167 18.94 25.69 15.37
N TYR A 168 18.44 25.12 16.46
CA TYR A 168 17.44 24.06 16.43
C TYR A 168 16.17 24.52 15.70
N GLU A 169 15.61 25.66 16.11
CA GLU A 169 14.40 26.23 15.49
C GLU A 169 14.59 26.48 13.99
N ARG A 170 15.76 27.04 13.61
CA ARG A 170 16.12 27.25 12.19
C ARG A 170 16.24 25.94 11.41
N LEU A 171 16.82 24.88 11.99
CA LEU A 171 16.91 23.56 11.36
C LEU A 171 15.53 22.93 11.16
N VAL A 172 14.67 22.97 12.18
CA VAL A 172 13.31 22.42 12.11
C VAL A 172 12.48 23.17 11.06
N ALA A 173 12.52 24.50 11.08
CA ALA A 173 11.82 25.33 10.10
C ALA A 173 12.29 25.03 8.67
N PHE A 174 13.62 25.02 8.45
CA PHE A 174 14.20 24.66 7.16
C PHE A 174 13.77 23.26 6.70
N THR A 175 13.84 22.26 7.58
CA THR A 175 13.51 20.87 7.24
C THR A 175 12.05 20.72 6.86
N ARG A 176 11.14 21.40 7.57
CA ARG A 176 9.71 21.41 7.25
C ARG A 176 9.45 22.03 5.88
N ASP A 177 9.96 23.23 5.64
CA ASP A 177 9.76 23.95 4.38
C ASP A 177 10.39 23.19 3.20
N TYR A 178 11.57 22.60 3.41
CA TYR A 178 12.24 21.76 2.42
C TYR A 178 11.45 20.50 2.10
N THR A 179 10.92 19.82 3.12
CA THR A 179 10.06 18.64 2.92
C THR A 179 8.82 18.98 2.11
N GLU A 180 8.14 20.09 2.41
CA GLU A 180 6.94 20.51 1.66
C GLU A 180 7.25 20.93 0.22
N GLY A 181 8.38 21.60 0.00
CA GLY A 181 8.88 21.92 -1.35
C GLY A 181 9.14 20.66 -2.17
N LEU A 182 9.80 19.65 -1.60
CA LEU A 182 10.05 18.37 -2.26
C LEU A 182 8.76 17.57 -2.51
N ARG A 183 7.80 17.59 -1.58
CA ARG A 183 6.47 16.98 -1.77
C ARG A 183 5.74 17.59 -2.96
N SER A 184 5.77 18.92 -3.06
CA SER A 184 5.16 19.65 -4.18
C SER A 184 5.80 19.27 -5.52
N GLN A 185 7.14 19.14 -5.55
CA GLN A 185 7.85 18.65 -6.73
C GLN A 185 7.44 17.21 -7.07
N LEU A 186 7.44 16.31 -6.09
CA LEU A 186 7.07 14.91 -6.30
C LEU A 186 5.64 14.79 -6.84
N ALA A 187 4.67 15.49 -6.25
CA ALA A 187 3.29 15.50 -6.72
C ALA A 187 3.14 16.00 -8.17
N SER A 188 4.02 16.91 -8.62
CA SER A 188 4.02 17.40 -10.00
C SER A 188 4.59 16.39 -11.00
N LEU A 189 5.56 15.57 -10.56
CA LEU A 189 6.33 14.66 -11.41
C LEU A 189 5.75 13.24 -11.43
N ASP A 190 5.30 12.71 -10.28
CA ASP A 190 4.82 11.35 -10.15
C ASP A 190 3.37 11.22 -10.68
N LYS A 191 3.24 10.67 -11.89
CA LYS A 191 1.93 10.46 -12.53
C LYS A 191 1.18 9.24 -12.00
N SER A 192 1.83 8.41 -11.18
CA SER A 192 1.22 7.25 -10.51
C SER A 192 0.61 7.59 -9.14
N GLY A 193 0.62 8.86 -8.73
CA GLY A 193 0.07 9.31 -7.44
C GLY A 193 -1.40 8.96 -7.21
N TRP A 194 -2.19 8.75 -8.27
CA TRP A 194 -3.59 8.32 -8.19
C TRP A 194 -3.76 7.03 -7.38
N VAL A 195 -2.76 6.14 -7.42
CA VAL A 195 -2.84 4.82 -6.78
C VAL A 195 -3.02 4.96 -5.28
N LYS A 196 -2.46 6.00 -4.65
CA LYS A 196 -2.52 6.23 -3.20
C LYS A 196 -3.90 6.62 -2.67
N GLU A 197 -4.82 6.99 -3.54
CA GLU A 197 -6.20 7.33 -3.19
C GLU A 197 -7.22 6.34 -3.77
N ALA A 198 -6.74 5.28 -4.44
CA ALA A 198 -7.55 4.37 -5.23
C ALA A 198 -8.56 3.59 -4.37
N ARG A 199 -9.80 3.54 -4.86
CA ARG A 199 -10.86 2.69 -4.33
C ARG A 199 -11.05 1.51 -5.26
N VAL A 200 -10.39 0.42 -4.92
CA VAL A 200 -10.29 -0.79 -5.74
C VAL A 200 -11.47 -1.72 -5.46
N TYR A 201 -12.22 -2.06 -6.50
CA TYR A 201 -13.18 -3.16 -6.50
C TYR A 201 -12.56 -4.35 -7.21
N GLU A 202 -12.26 -5.41 -6.47
CA GLU A 202 -11.66 -6.63 -7.00
C GLU A 202 -12.73 -7.62 -7.48
N ILE A 203 -12.50 -8.18 -8.65
CA ILE A 203 -13.40 -9.12 -9.32
C ILE A 203 -12.62 -10.39 -9.61
N PHE A 204 -13.17 -11.52 -9.18
CA PHE A 204 -12.76 -12.84 -9.64
C PHE A 204 -13.64 -13.30 -10.81
N PRO A 205 -13.18 -13.19 -12.08
CA PRO A 205 -14.03 -13.37 -13.25
C PRO A 205 -14.73 -14.72 -13.34
N ARG A 206 -14.04 -15.81 -12.95
CA ARG A 206 -14.58 -17.18 -12.98
C ARG A 206 -15.82 -17.37 -12.10
N ALA A 207 -15.93 -16.59 -11.02
CA ALA A 207 -17.00 -16.73 -10.03
C ALA A 207 -18.08 -15.64 -10.11
N PHE A 208 -17.77 -14.49 -10.72
CA PHE A 208 -18.54 -13.26 -10.53
C PHE A 208 -19.99 -13.32 -11.02
N ASN A 209 -20.35 -14.20 -11.97
CA ASN A 209 -21.73 -14.43 -12.42
C ASN A 209 -22.50 -13.15 -12.81
N LEU A 210 -22.07 -12.49 -13.90
CA LEU A 210 -22.68 -11.23 -14.37
C LEU A 210 -24.19 -11.36 -14.67
N ALA A 211 -24.60 -12.47 -15.29
CA ALA A 211 -26.01 -12.73 -15.55
C ALA A 211 -26.83 -12.76 -14.26
N GLY A 212 -26.35 -13.48 -13.23
CA GLY A 212 -26.98 -13.51 -11.91
C GLY A 212 -27.01 -12.13 -11.24
N LYS A 213 -25.93 -11.34 -11.35
CA LYS A 213 -25.87 -9.98 -10.79
C LYS A 213 -26.91 -9.05 -11.41
N ARG A 214 -27.05 -9.07 -12.74
CA ARG A 214 -28.07 -8.27 -13.46
C ARG A 214 -29.48 -8.71 -13.13
N GLN A 215 -29.71 -10.03 -13.08
CA GLN A 215 -30.98 -10.60 -12.64
C GLN A 215 -31.36 -10.24 -11.20
N ALA A 216 -30.39 -10.09 -10.29
CA ALA A 216 -30.63 -9.68 -8.90
C ALA A 216 -30.91 -8.17 -8.77
N SER A 217 -30.29 -7.35 -9.63
CA SER A 217 -30.49 -5.89 -9.66
C SER A 217 -31.67 -5.44 -10.51
N GLY A 218 -32.26 -6.34 -11.32
CA GLY A 218 -33.30 -6.01 -12.29
C GLY A 218 -32.76 -5.34 -13.55
N SER A 219 -31.44 -5.33 -13.75
CA SER A 219 -30.80 -4.83 -14.95
C SER A 219 -31.08 -5.75 -16.15
N PRO A 220 -31.14 -5.20 -17.38
CA PRO A 220 -31.32 -6.01 -18.59
C PRO A 220 -30.24 -7.11 -18.69
N PRO A 221 -30.55 -8.27 -19.30
CA PRO A 221 -29.53 -9.26 -19.60
C PRO A 221 -28.48 -8.66 -20.52
N GLY A 222 -27.20 -9.01 -20.30
CA GLY A 222 -26.13 -8.64 -21.21
C GLY A 222 -26.08 -9.54 -22.44
N PRO A 223 -25.10 -9.33 -23.33
CA PRO A 223 -24.97 -10.10 -24.56
C PRO A 223 -24.63 -11.58 -24.33
N GLY A 224 -24.17 -11.94 -23.13
CA GLY A 224 -23.65 -13.28 -22.85
C GLY A 224 -22.27 -13.51 -23.51
N GLY A 225 -21.78 -14.74 -23.42
CA GLY A 225 -20.45 -15.11 -23.91
C GLY A 225 -19.35 -14.98 -22.83
N PRO A 226 -18.07 -14.93 -23.25
CA PRO A 226 -16.95 -14.85 -22.33
C PRO A 226 -16.97 -13.60 -21.45
N PHE A 227 -16.39 -13.68 -20.26
CA PHE A 227 -16.50 -12.63 -19.22
C PHE A 227 -16.17 -11.21 -19.73
N PHE A 228 -15.07 -11.02 -20.45
CA PHE A 228 -14.69 -9.69 -20.94
C PHE A 228 -15.56 -9.17 -22.07
N ALA A 229 -16.23 -10.04 -22.84
CA ALA A 229 -17.22 -9.64 -23.82
C ALA A 229 -18.55 -9.29 -23.14
N ASP A 230 -18.95 -10.07 -22.12
CA ASP A 230 -20.20 -9.89 -21.40
C ASP A 230 -20.17 -8.70 -20.43
N LEU A 231 -19.04 -8.35 -19.81
CA LEU A 231 -18.94 -7.21 -18.88
C LEU A 231 -19.18 -5.85 -19.58
N GLN A 232 -20.36 -5.25 -19.40
CA GLN A 232 -20.81 -4.04 -20.10
C GLN A 232 -20.47 -2.76 -19.35
N SER A 233 -20.58 -1.62 -20.04
CA SER A 233 -20.39 -0.29 -19.45
C SER A 233 -21.35 0.01 -18.30
N SER A 234 -22.57 -0.56 -18.31
CA SER A 234 -23.53 -0.40 -17.21
C SER A 234 -23.08 -1.07 -15.92
N ASP A 235 -22.49 -2.27 -15.99
CA ASP A 235 -21.99 -2.96 -14.78
C ASP A 235 -20.82 -2.19 -14.16
N LEU A 236 -19.99 -1.58 -15.02
CA LEU A 236 -18.88 -0.71 -14.60
C LEU A 236 -19.38 0.62 -14.04
N ALA A 237 -20.44 1.18 -14.61
CA ALA A 237 -21.11 2.37 -14.07
C ALA A 237 -21.69 2.10 -12.67
N ASP A 238 -22.23 0.90 -12.42
CA ASP A 238 -22.72 0.51 -11.09
C ASP A 238 -21.58 0.48 -10.06
N ILE A 239 -20.42 -0.09 -10.42
CA ILE A 239 -19.21 -0.07 -9.57
C ILE A 239 -18.76 1.37 -9.31
N LYS A 240 -18.75 2.22 -10.34
CA LYS A 240 -18.41 3.65 -10.21
C LYS A 240 -19.37 4.39 -9.28
N ALA A 241 -20.67 4.12 -9.40
CA ALA A 241 -21.72 4.73 -8.58
C ALA A 241 -21.62 4.36 -7.09
N GLN A 242 -21.04 3.20 -6.77
CA GLN A 242 -20.74 2.78 -5.39
C GLN A 242 -19.54 3.54 -4.78
N GLY A 243 -18.85 4.37 -5.57
CA GLY A 243 -17.72 5.19 -5.10
C GLY A 243 -16.34 4.58 -5.37
N PHE A 244 -16.28 3.47 -6.12
CA PHE A 244 -15.03 2.90 -6.60
C PHE A 244 -14.53 3.63 -7.84
N ASP A 245 -13.21 3.76 -7.97
CA ASP A 245 -12.57 4.43 -9.11
C ASP A 245 -11.58 3.52 -9.84
N THR A 246 -11.43 2.28 -9.37
CA THR A 246 -10.48 1.31 -9.88
C THR A 246 -11.10 -0.08 -9.83
N VAL A 247 -10.94 -0.85 -10.91
CA VAL A 247 -11.30 -2.27 -10.95
C VAL A 247 -10.04 -3.11 -11.05
N TRP A 248 -9.95 -4.14 -10.20
CA TRP A 248 -8.93 -5.17 -10.31
C TRP A 248 -9.59 -6.46 -10.79
N VAL A 249 -9.18 -6.96 -11.95
CA VAL A 249 -9.62 -8.27 -12.45
C VAL A 249 -8.51 -9.29 -12.21
N MET A 250 -8.73 -10.20 -11.25
CA MET A 250 -7.74 -11.19 -10.87
C MET A 250 -7.78 -12.44 -11.74
N GLY A 251 -6.66 -13.15 -11.84
CA GLY A 251 -6.62 -14.49 -12.45
C GLY A 251 -7.02 -14.54 -13.93
N ILE A 252 -6.47 -13.62 -14.72
CA ILE A 252 -6.83 -13.45 -16.13
C ILE A 252 -5.96 -14.24 -17.11
N PHE A 253 -4.92 -14.93 -16.62
CA PHE A 253 -3.94 -15.62 -17.45
C PHE A 253 -4.30 -17.10 -17.62
N PRO A 254 -3.90 -17.75 -18.74
CA PRO A 254 -3.98 -19.20 -18.89
C PRO A 254 -3.33 -19.94 -17.73
N ILE A 255 -4.01 -20.96 -17.21
CA ILE A 255 -3.57 -21.76 -16.05
C ILE A 255 -2.90 -23.06 -16.52
N GLY A 256 -1.81 -23.46 -15.86
CA GLY A 256 -1.11 -24.71 -16.14
C GLY A 256 -1.95 -25.96 -15.91
N GLU A 257 -1.68 -27.03 -16.66
CA GLU A 257 -2.42 -28.31 -16.56
C GLU A 257 -1.67 -29.34 -15.71
N ARG A 258 -0.34 -29.31 -15.73
CA ARG A 258 0.49 -30.26 -14.99
C ARG A 258 0.35 -30.03 -13.50
N SER A 259 -0.01 -31.08 -12.76
CA SER A 259 -0.26 -31.07 -11.31
C SER A 259 -1.35 -30.09 -10.87
N ARG A 260 -2.23 -29.65 -11.78
CA ARG A 260 -3.35 -28.77 -11.47
C ARG A 260 -4.21 -29.36 -10.35
N SER A 261 -4.48 -28.56 -9.33
CA SER A 261 -5.29 -28.96 -8.18
C SER A 261 -6.79 -28.71 -8.43
N GLY A 262 -7.63 -29.61 -7.90
CA GLY A 262 -9.08 -29.44 -7.86
C GLY A 262 -9.80 -29.52 -9.21
N THR A 263 -11.12 -29.33 -9.18
CA THR A 263 -12.02 -29.32 -10.35
C THR A 263 -12.45 -27.92 -10.79
N GLY A 264 -12.08 -26.88 -10.03
CA GLY A 264 -12.41 -25.46 -10.31
C GLY A 264 -11.53 -24.79 -11.38
N GLY A 265 -10.71 -25.58 -12.09
CA GLY A 265 -9.73 -25.05 -13.05
C GLY A 265 -8.37 -24.69 -12.43
N GLY A 266 -8.17 -24.95 -11.13
CA GLY A 266 -6.89 -24.76 -10.44
C GLY A 266 -6.60 -23.33 -10.02
N SER A 267 -5.43 -23.15 -9.39
CA SER A 267 -4.95 -21.85 -8.93
C SER A 267 -4.79 -20.88 -10.11
N PRO A 268 -5.35 -19.66 -10.05
CA PRO A 268 -5.15 -18.65 -11.08
C PRO A 268 -3.68 -18.14 -11.13
N TYR A 269 -2.87 -18.50 -10.13
CA TYR A 269 -1.48 -18.09 -9.99
C TYR A 269 -0.47 -19.11 -10.54
N SER A 270 -0.92 -20.32 -10.91
CA SER A 270 -0.09 -21.26 -11.70
C SER A 270 -0.15 -20.89 -13.19
N ILE A 271 0.53 -19.80 -13.56
CA ILE A 271 0.42 -19.18 -14.89
C ILE A 271 1.20 -19.94 -15.96
N LYS A 272 0.50 -20.39 -17.01
CA LYS A 272 1.06 -21.06 -18.19
C LYS A 272 1.63 -20.08 -19.22
N ASP A 273 1.00 -18.91 -19.35
CA ASP A 273 1.39 -17.86 -20.30
C ASP A 273 1.07 -16.47 -19.76
N HIS A 274 2.09 -15.74 -19.32
CA HIS A 274 1.94 -14.37 -18.80
C HIS A 274 1.60 -13.33 -19.88
N GLU A 275 1.61 -13.66 -21.17
CA GLU A 275 1.37 -12.70 -22.26
C GLU A 275 -0.03 -12.81 -22.89
N ALA A 276 -0.83 -13.77 -22.43
CA ALA A 276 -2.13 -14.08 -23.00
C ALA A 276 -3.28 -13.89 -21.99
N VAL A 277 -4.47 -13.63 -22.52
CA VAL A 277 -5.73 -13.69 -21.77
C VAL A 277 -6.20 -15.15 -21.74
N HIS A 278 -6.72 -15.60 -20.60
CA HIS A 278 -7.29 -16.94 -20.46
C HIS A 278 -8.44 -17.12 -21.47
N PRO A 279 -8.41 -18.17 -22.31
CA PRO A 279 -9.37 -18.31 -23.42
C PRO A 279 -10.83 -18.33 -22.96
N ASP A 280 -11.13 -18.94 -21.80
CA ASP A 280 -12.49 -18.95 -21.23
C ASP A 280 -13.02 -17.56 -20.82
N LEU A 281 -12.14 -16.57 -20.63
CA LEU A 281 -12.52 -15.21 -20.26
C LEU A 281 -12.73 -14.30 -21.48
N GLY A 282 -12.25 -14.72 -22.65
CA GLY A 282 -12.42 -14.03 -23.93
C GLY A 282 -11.11 -13.92 -24.70
N THR A 283 -11.19 -13.21 -25.82
CA THR A 283 -10.03 -12.88 -26.64
C THR A 283 -9.28 -11.66 -26.09
N GLU A 284 -8.08 -11.40 -26.61
CA GLU A 284 -7.36 -10.16 -26.31
C GLU A 284 -8.11 -8.90 -26.76
N GLU A 285 -8.93 -8.98 -27.81
CA GLU A 285 -9.77 -7.86 -28.24
C GLU A 285 -10.95 -7.65 -27.28
N ASP A 286 -11.51 -8.73 -26.71
CA ASP A 286 -12.52 -8.60 -25.66
C ASP A 286 -11.94 -7.91 -24.42
N PHE A 287 -10.73 -8.31 -24.01
CA PHE A 287 -10.02 -7.65 -22.90
C PHE A 287 -9.73 -6.18 -23.20
N ARG A 288 -9.24 -5.86 -24.41
CA ARG A 288 -9.04 -4.47 -24.85
C ARG A 288 -10.36 -3.69 -24.82
N GLY A 289 -11.45 -4.31 -25.27
CA GLY A 289 -12.79 -3.76 -25.20
C GLY A 289 -13.22 -3.45 -23.78
N PHE A 290 -12.98 -4.37 -22.84
CA PHE A 290 -13.21 -4.15 -21.41
C PHE A 290 -12.42 -2.95 -20.89
N VAL A 291 -11.11 -2.87 -21.15
CA VAL A 291 -10.30 -1.74 -20.66
C VAL A 291 -10.83 -0.41 -21.20
N ARG A 292 -11.17 -0.33 -22.50
CA ARG A 292 -11.79 0.86 -23.09
C ARG A 292 -13.10 1.23 -22.41
N ARG A 293 -13.96 0.26 -22.10
CA ARG A 293 -15.24 0.50 -21.39
C ARG A 293 -15.01 0.98 -19.96
N ALA A 294 -14.04 0.42 -19.24
CA ALA A 294 -13.68 0.85 -17.89
C ALA A 294 -13.16 2.29 -17.88
N HIS A 295 -12.22 2.62 -18.77
CA HIS A 295 -11.72 3.99 -18.94
C HIS A 295 -12.85 4.96 -19.31
N GLY A 296 -13.78 4.54 -20.17
CA GLY A 296 -14.95 5.33 -20.55
C GLY A 296 -15.90 5.66 -19.37
N GLN A 297 -15.87 4.87 -18.29
CA GLN A 297 -16.60 5.14 -17.04
C GLN A 297 -15.74 5.88 -15.99
N GLY A 298 -14.51 6.27 -16.34
CA GLY A 298 -13.57 6.88 -15.41
C GLY A 298 -13.09 5.92 -14.32
N LEU A 299 -12.99 4.62 -14.65
CA LEU A 299 -12.36 3.60 -13.83
C LEU A 299 -10.95 3.32 -14.33
N LYS A 300 -10.01 3.09 -13.41
CA LYS A 300 -8.68 2.54 -13.67
C LYS A 300 -8.72 1.01 -13.69
N VAL A 301 -7.84 0.36 -14.44
CA VAL A 301 -7.76 -1.11 -14.53
C VAL A 301 -6.45 -1.62 -13.96
N ILE A 302 -6.55 -2.51 -12.98
CA ILE A 302 -5.43 -3.25 -12.38
C ILE A 302 -5.57 -4.74 -12.73
N ILE A 303 -4.43 -5.39 -12.99
CA ILE A 303 -4.33 -6.85 -13.16
C ILE A 303 -3.24 -7.41 -12.23
N ASP A 304 -3.24 -8.73 -12.05
CA ASP A 304 -2.15 -9.39 -11.34
C ASP A 304 -0.84 -9.42 -12.16
N PHE A 305 0.27 -9.42 -11.46
CA PHE A 305 1.57 -9.84 -11.94
C PHE A 305 2.16 -10.83 -10.94
N VAL A 306 2.50 -12.03 -11.41
CA VAL A 306 3.07 -13.12 -10.57
C VAL A 306 4.52 -13.36 -10.97
N PRO A 307 5.47 -12.68 -10.32
CA PRO A 307 6.90 -12.78 -10.61
C PRO A 307 7.55 -14.06 -10.07
N ASN A 308 7.16 -14.53 -8.89
CA ASN A 308 7.91 -15.54 -8.16
C ASN A 308 7.96 -16.92 -8.86
N HIS A 309 6.94 -17.29 -9.64
CA HIS A 309 6.89 -18.59 -10.29
C HIS A 309 6.00 -18.58 -11.55
N THR A 310 6.09 -19.66 -12.33
CA THR A 310 5.16 -19.98 -13.43
C THR A 310 4.48 -21.33 -13.15
N SER A 311 3.60 -21.81 -14.03
CA SER A 311 3.19 -23.21 -14.02
C SER A 311 4.32 -24.16 -14.45
N MET A 312 4.19 -25.45 -14.14
CA MET A 312 5.16 -26.49 -14.52
C MET A 312 5.19 -26.82 -16.02
N ASP A 313 4.18 -26.37 -16.76
CA ASP A 313 4.01 -26.52 -18.21
C ASP A 313 4.00 -25.15 -18.93
N SER A 314 4.61 -24.13 -18.30
CA SER A 314 4.59 -22.77 -18.83
C SER A 314 5.38 -22.64 -20.12
N LYS A 315 4.94 -21.73 -20.99
CA LYS A 315 5.67 -21.40 -22.23
C LYS A 315 7.10 -20.94 -21.94
N LEU A 316 7.29 -20.20 -20.84
CA LEU A 316 8.60 -19.70 -20.44
C LEU A 316 9.55 -20.84 -20.06
N LEU A 317 9.08 -21.84 -19.30
CA LEU A 317 9.89 -23.00 -18.94
C LEU A 317 10.28 -23.83 -20.16
N MET A 318 9.35 -24.04 -21.09
CA MET A 318 9.62 -24.79 -22.32
C MET A 318 10.61 -24.08 -23.24
N ALA A 319 10.56 -22.75 -23.30
CA ALA A 319 11.43 -21.96 -24.16
C ALA A 319 12.81 -21.69 -23.53
N ARG A 320 12.85 -21.44 -22.22
CA ARG A 320 14.02 -20.94 -21.48
C ARG A 320 14.16 -21.64 -20.12
N PRO A 321 14.47 -22.94 -20.09
CA PRO A 321 14.67 -23.66 -18.84
C PRO A 321 15.82 -23.13 -18.00
N ASP A 322 16.80 -22.45 -18.61
CA ASP A 322 17.88 -21.75 -17.94
C ASP A 322 17.41 -20.60 -17.03
N PHE A 323 16.17 -20.10 -17.23
CA PHE A 323 15.56 -19.10 -16.37
C PHE A 323 14.97 -19.65 -15.08
N PHE A 324 15.07 -20.95 -14.82
CA PHE A 324 14.48 -21.59 -13.65
C PHE A 324 15.54 -22.14 -12.71
N ILE A 325 15.19 -22.24 -11.42
CA ILE A 325 16.04 -22.91 -10.43
C ILE A 325 16.06 -24.39 -10.75
N HIS A 326 17.23 -24.88 -11.19
CA HIS A 326 17.39 -26.24 -11.68
C HIS A 326 18.60 -26.94 -11.06
N ARG A 327 18.55 -28.27 -11.03
CA ARG A 327 19.66 -29.13 -10.58
C ARG A 327 19.82 -30.35 -11.49
N ARG A 328 21.07 -30.73 -11.73
CA ARG A 328 21.42 -31.99 -12.40
C ARG A 328 21.76 -33.05 -11.35
N GLY A 329 21.43 -34.30 -11.64
CA GLY A 329 21.72 -35.42 -10.75
C GLY A 329 20.76 -36.59 -10.94
N ALA A 330 21.17 -37.77 -10.47
CA ALA A 330 20.40 -39.01 -10.66
C ALA A 330 19.12 -39.08 -9.81
N SER A 331 19.09 -38.43 -8.64
CA SER A 331 17.95 -38.47 -7.71
C SER A 331 17.22 -37.12 -7.63
N GLN A 332 15.89 -37.20 -7.51
CA GLN A 332 15.01 -36.04 -7.35
C GLN A 332 15.23 -35.37 -5.98
N PRO A 333 15.65 -34.09 -5.94
CA PRO A 333 15.70 -33.34 -4.69
C PRO A 333 14.29 -33.05 -4.15
N ARG A 334 14.15 -32.90 -2.83
CA ARG A 334 12.88 -32.47 -2.20
C ARG A 334 12.43 -31.14 -2.79
N GLY A 335 11.16 -31.07 -3.21
CA GLY A 335 10.56 -29.86 -3.75
C GLY A 335 10.93 -29.57 -5.21
N TYR A 336 11.43 -30.57 -5.94
CA TYR A 336 11.71 -30.46 -7.36
C TYR A 336 10.85 -31.45 -8.14
N PHE A 337 10.68 -31.24 -9.44
CA PHE A 337 10.02 -32.15 -10.37
C PHE A 337 10.88 -32.39 -11.62
N ASP A 338 10.60 -33.49 -12.32
CA ASP A 338 11.33 -33.86 -13.54
C ASP A 338 10.98 -32.96 -14.72
N HIS A 339 12.00 -32.58 -15.47
CA HIS A 339 11.86 -31.88 -16.74
C HIS A 339 12.92 -32.38 -17.73
N ALA A 340 12.54 -32.41 -19.00
CA ALA A 340 13.45 -32.70 -20.10
C ALA A 340 13.45 -31.50 -21.05
N ASP A 341 14.64 -30.97 -21.33
CA ASP A 341 14.81 -29.89 -22.29
C ASP A 341 14.23 -30.33 -23.65
N PRO A 342 13.24 -29.60 -24.21
CA PRO A 342 12.64 -29.97 -25.49
C PRO A 342 13.61 -29.98 -26.66
N ALA A 343 14.70 -29.19 -26.60
CA ALA A 343 15.69 -29.08 -27.67
C ALA A 343 16.80 -30.13 -27.58
N THR A 344 17.26 -30.47 -26.37
CA THR A 344 18.41 -31.36 -26.17
C THR A 344 18.04 -32.74 -25.64
N GLY A 345 16.85 -32.90 -25.07
CA GLY A 345 16.43 -34.10 -24.34
C GLY A 345 17.14 -34.28 -22.99
N GLU A 346 17.98 -33.32 -22.57
CA GLU A 346 18.68 -33.37 -21.30
C GLU A 346 17.68 -33.35 -20.14
N LYS A 347 17.85 -34.26 -19.17
CA LYS A 347 17.00 -34.35 -17.99
C LYS A 347 17.62 -33.60 -16.81
N TYR A 348 16.82 -32.77 -16.16
CA TYR A 348 17.15 -32.10 -14.91
C TYR A 348 15.91 -31.94 -14.04
N TRP A 349 16.15 -31.52 -12.80
CA TRP A 349 15.13 -31.27 -11.81
C TRP A 349 14.88 -29.76 -11.73
N ILE A 350 13.63 -29.34 -11.85
CA ILE A 350 13.19 -27.94 -11.66
C ILE A 350 12.56 -27.81 -10.27
N ALA A 351 12.91 -26.76 -9.52
CA ALA A 351 12.28 -26.50 -8.24
C ALA A 351 10.82 -26.06 -8.42
N HIS A 352 9.94 -26.54 -7.55
CA HIS A 352 8.63 -25.94 -7.37
C HIS A 352 8.78 -24.52 -6.84
N GLY A 353 7.85 -23.64 -7.21
CA GLY A 353 7.74 -22.33 -6.59
C GLY A 353 7.49 -22.46 -5.09
N GLY A 354 7.96 -21.50 -4.30
CA GLY A 354 7.76 -21.57 -2.86
C GLY A 354 8.21 -20.33 -2.10
N TYR A 355 8.10 -20.42 -0.79
CA TYR A 355 8.56 -19.40 0.16
C TYR A 355 9.25 -20.06 1.36
N GLU A 356 10.13 -19.31 2.02
CA GLU A 356 10.79 -19.78 3.22
C GLU A 356 9.90 -19.62 4.46
N SER A 357 9.82 -20.68 5.26
CA SER A 357 9.04 -20.81 6.48
C SER A 357 9.85 -21.61 7.50
N PHE A 358 10.22 -20.97 8.61
CA PHE A 358 10.98 -21.56 9.73
C PHE A 358 12.26 -22.32 9.31
N GLY A 359 13.03 -21.76 8.37
CA GLY A 359 14.28 -22.35 7.88
C GLY A 359 14.10 -23.50 6.88
N SER A 360 12.89 -23.72 6.39
CA SER A 360 12.56 -24.67 5.33
C SER A 360 11.75 -23.98 4.22
N ILE A 361 11.65 -24.60 3.04
CA ILE A 361 10.80 -24.08 1.96
C ILE A 361 9.48 -24.83 1.96
N ASP A 362 8.38 -24.07 1.96
CA ASP A 362 7.03 -24.54 1.64
C ASP A 362 6.80 -24.36 0.14
N PHE A 363 6.39 -25.44 -0.54
CA PHE A 363 6.32 -25.50 -1.99
C PHE A 363 4.88 -25.50 -2.52
N TRP A 364 4.63 -24.75 -3.58
CA TRP A 364 3.43 -24.86 -4.41
C TRP A 364 3.68 -25.87 -5.53
N ILE A 365 3.12 -27.07 -5.36
CA ILE A 365 3.43 -28.26 -6.18
C ILE A 365 3.00 -28.18 -7.65
N ASP A 366 2.18 -27.20 -8.02
CA ASP A 366 1.71 -26.95 -9.39
C ASP A 366 2.50 -25.85 -10.10
N THR A 367 3.63 -25.40 -9.52
CA THR A 367 4.41 -24.27 -10.01
C THR A 367 5.87 -24.63 -10.28
N ALA A 368 6.57 -23.76 -11.00
CA ALA A 368 7.99 -23.82 -11.33
C ALA A 368 8.68 -22.51 -10.92
N GLN A 369 9.73 -22.61 -10.09
CA GLN A 369 10.43 -21.45 -9.54
C GLN A 369 11.36 -20.81 -10.57
N VAL A 370 11.13 -19.53 -10.86
CA VAL A 370 12.02 -18.75 -11.71
C VAL A 370 13.30 -18.35 -10.96
N ASN A 371 14.38 -18.03 -11.68
CA ASN A 371 15.70 -17.71 -11.15
C ASN A 371 16.09 -16.23 -11.40
N TYR A 372 15.84 -15.35 -10.42
CA TYR A 372 16.17 -13.93 -10.51
C TYR A 372 17.67 -13.58 -10.47
N ALA A 373 18.56 -14.59 -10.37
CA ALA A 373 19.98 -14.39 -10.69
C ALA A 373 20.22 -14.22 -12.21
N SER A 374 19.29 -14.66 -13.06
CA SER A 374 19.36 -14.50 -14.51
C SER A 374 18.96 -13.08 -14.94
N GLU A 375 19.90 -12.32 -15.49
CA GLU A 375 19.60 -11.02 -16.11
C GLU A 375 18.62 -11.14 -17.29
N GLY A 376 18.68 -12.25 -18.02
CA GLY A 376 17.77 -12.56 -19.12
C GLY A 376 16.31 -12.69 -18.65
N LEU A 377 16.08 -13.40 -17.54
CA LEU A 377 14.75 -13.49 -16.94
C LEU A 377 14.24 -12.12 -16.47
N ARG A 378 15.11 -11.34 -15.80
CA ARG A 378 14.74 -9.99 -15.32
C ARG A 378 14.30 -9.09 -16.47
N ALA A 379 15.03 -9.13 -17.59
CA ALA A 379 14.67 -8.41 -18.80
C ALA A 379 13.34 -8.91 -19.39
N GLU A 380 13.13 -10.23 -19.42
CA GLU A 380 11.93 -10.83 -19.98
C GLU A 380 10.67 -10.51 -19.16
N MET A 381 10.73 -10.63 -17.84
CA MET A 381 9.63 -10.24 -16.95
C MET A 381 9.30 -8.74 -17.08
N THR A 382 10.32 -7.88 -17.20
CA THR A 382 10.13 -6.46 -17.46
C THR A 382 9.44 -6.21 -18.81
N ARG A 383 9.84 -6.96 -19.85
CA ARG A 383 9.24 -6.89 -21.20
C ARG A 383 7.77 -7.29 -21.17
N ILE A 384 7.41 -8.34 -20.43
CA ILE A 384 6.03 -8.81 -20.29
C ILE A 384 5.15 -7.71 -19.68
N VAL A 385 5.57 -7.12 -18.55
CA VAL A 385 4.82 -6.03 -17.88
C VAL A 385 4.68 -4.80 -18.78
N LEU A 386 5.75 -4.37 -19.45
CA LEU A 386 5.69 -3.30 -20.47
C LEU A 386 4.73 -3.65 -21.61
N GLY A 387 4.69 -4.93 -21.99
CA GLY A 387 3.81 -5.47 -23.01
C GLY A 387 2.34 -5.24 -22.67
N TRP A 388 1.91 -5.49 -21.43
CA TRP A 388 0.53 -5.29 -20.99
C TRP A 388 0.11 -3.82 -21.00
N VAL A 389 0.97 -2.92 -20.51
CA VAL A 389 0.68 -1.48 -20.56
C VAL A 389 0.59 -1.00 -22.02
N ARG A 390 1.56 -1.38 -22.87
CA ARG A 390 1.58 -1.00 -24.28
C ARG A 390 0.40 -1.56 -25.06
N ARG A 391 0.09 -2.84 -24.86
CA ARG A 391 -0.90 -3.56 -25.67
C ARG A 391 -2.30 -3.27 -25.21
N PHE A 392 -2.56 -3.07 -23.93
CA PHE A 392 -3.94 -3.02 -23.42
C PHE A 392 -4.26 -1.74 -22.65
N GLY A 393 -3.26 -0.95 -22.25
CA GLY A 393 -3.48 0.27 -21.49
C GLY A 393 -3.91 0.00 -20.05
N VAL A 394 -3.50 -1.13 -19.45
CA VAL A 394 -3.71 -1.36 -18.01
C VAL A 394 -3.00 -0.26 -17.21
N ASP A 395 -3.64 0.21 -16.15
CA ASP A 395 -3.16 1.35 -15.37
C ASP A 395 -2.24 0.92 -14.22
N GLY A 396 -2.28 -0.34 -13.80
CA GLY A 396 -1.40 -0.82 -12.74
C GLY A 396 -1.38 -2.32 -12.56
N PHE A 397 -0.50 -2.76 -11.67
CA PHE A 397 -0.28 -4.17 -11.36
C PHE A 397 -0.34 -4.40 -9.85
N ARG A 398 -1.12 -5.39 -9.42
CA ARG A 398 -0.95 -6.01 -8.10
C ARG A 398 0.07 -7.12 -8.26
N VAL A 399 1.18 -7.01 -7.53
CA VAL A 399 2.32 -7.92 -7.60
C VAL A 399 2.21 -8.93 -6.48
N ASP A 400 1.97 -10.19 -6.86
CA ASP A 400 1.80 -11.33 -5.97
C ASP A 400 3.09 -11.62 -5.21
N MET A 401 2.98 -11.82 -3.89
CA MET A 401 4.06 -12.20 -2.98
C MET A 401 5.37 -11.43 -3.21
N ALA A 402 5.28 -10.12 -3.50
CA ALA A 402 6.37 -9.31 -4.05
C ALA A 402 7.65 -9.30 -3.19
N TYR A 403 7.53 -9.54 -1.89
CA TYR A 403 8.67 -9.61 -0.97
C TYR A 403 9.55 -10.84 -1.16
N LEU A 404 9.04 -11.91 -1.79
CA LEU A 404 9.82 -13.12 -2.07
C LEU A 404 10.92 -12.89 -3.11
N ASP A 405 10.71 -11.92 -4.01
CA ASP A 405 11.65 -11.60 -5.08
C ASP A 405 12.68 -10.53 -4.68
N LEU A 406 12.61 -10.03 -3.44
CA LEU A 406 13.67 -9.20 -2.89
C LEU A 406 14.94 -10.03 -2.77
N ASN A 407 16.08 -9.46 -3.18
CA ASN A 407 17.36 -10.14 -3.25
C ASN A 407 17.70 -10.91 -1.96
N ALA A 408 17.43 -10.32 -0.79
CA ALA A 408 17.71 -10.93 0.51
C ALA A 408 16.83 -12.16 0.80
N ALA A 409 15.53 -12.10 0.48
CA ALA A 409 14.62 -13.23 0.64
C ALA A 409 14.92 -14.33 -0.38
N PHE A 410 15.07 -13.93 -1.65
CA PHE A 410 15.32 -14.83 -2.76
C PHE A 410 16.64 -15.60 -2.61
N SER A 411 17.74 -14.90 -2.30
CA SER A 411 19.06 -15.52 -2.12
C SER A 411 19.07 -16.51 -0.95
N ARG A 412 18.34 -16.19 0.12
CA ARG A 412 18.24 -17.05 1.31
C ARG A 412 17.45 -18.33 1.00
N ALA A 413 16.30 -18.21 0.33
CA ALA A 413 15.48 -19.35 -0.06
C ALA A 413 16.19 -20.27 -1.06
N TRP A 414 16.72 -19.69 -2.15
CA TRP A 414 17.20 -20.48 -3.30
C TRP A 414 18.70 -20.72 -3.33
N ARG A 415 19.45 -20.11 -2.38
CA ARG A 415 20.91 -20.23 -2.26
C ARG A 415 21.65 -19.86 -3.55
N VAL A 416 21.17 -18.82 -4.21
CA VAL A 416 21.79 -18.21 -5.39
C VAL A 416 22.24 -16.79 -5.07
N SER A 417 23.27 -16.31 -5.76
CA SER A 417 23.68 -14.91 -5.67
C SER A 417 22.93 -14.11 -6.74
N THR A 418 22.24 -13.05 -6.34
CA THR A 418 21.51 -12.17 -7.25
C THR A 418 22.33 -10.91 -7.58
N PRO A 419 22.01 -10.21 -8.69
CA PRO A 419 22.58 -8.89 -8.97
C PRO A 419 22.34 -7.90 -7.82
N ARG A 420 23.28 -6.95 -7.62
CA ARG A 420 23.19 -5.95 -6.54
C ARG A 420 21.89 -5.14 -6.58
N ARG A 421 21.41 -4.79 -7.78
CA ARG A 421 20.17 -4.04 -7.97
C ARG A 421 18.97 -4.95 -7.74
N GLU A 422 17.98 -4.49 -6.99
CA GLU A 422 16.73 -5.24 -6.80
C GLU A 422 15.99 -5.43 -8.14
N PHE A 423 15.39 -6.61 -8.35
CA PHE A 423 14.59 -6.86 -9.55
C PHE A 423 13.39 -5.92 -9.64
N MET A 424 12.69 -5.74 -8.52
CA MET A 424 11.52 -4.86 -8.45
C MET A 424 11.89 -3.41 -8.75
N GLU A 425 13.03 -2.93 -8.24
CA GLU A 425 13.53 -1.59 -8.54
C GLU A 425 13.81 -1.41 -10.04
N GLN A 426 14.47 -2.38 -10.66
CA GLN A 426 14.74 -2.37 -12.11
C GLN A 426 13.45 -2.37 -12.93
N LEU A 427 12.50 -3.25 -12.60
CA LEU A 427 11.23 -3.39 -13.31
C LEU A 427 10.38 -2.13 -13.20
N ILE A 428 10.14 -1.64 -11.98
CA ILE A 428 9.29 -0.47 -11.73
C ILE A 428 9.89 0.77 -12.37
N THR A 429 11.22 0.95 -12.26
CA THR A 429 11.92 2.06 -12.92
C THR A 429 11.74 2.02 -14.43
N SER A 430 11.88 0.84 -15.04
CA SER A 430 11.73 0.68 -16.49
C SER A 430 10.30 0.97 -16.95
N VAL A 431 9.30 0.44 -16.23
CA VAL A 431 7.89 0.62 -16.56
C VAL A 431 7.46 2.07 -16.38
N LYS A 432 7.74 2.69 -15.23
CA LYS A 432 7.35 4.08 -14.98
C LYS A 432 8.15 5.09 -15.80
N SER A 433 9.37 4.77 -16.24
CA SER A 433 10.08 5.59 -17.24
C SER A 433 9.39 5.59 -18.60
N ALA A 434 8.82 4.45 -19.01
CA ALA A 434 8.10 4.32 -20.27
C ALA A 434 6.65 4.84 -20.17
N TYR A 435 6.00 4.55 -19.06
CA TYR A 435 4.59 4.83 -18.77
C TYR A 435 4.45 5.38 -17.32
N PRO A 436 4.69 6.68 -17.10
CA PRO A 436 4.76 7.27 -15.75
C PRO A 436 3.48 7.14 -14.91
N GLY A 437 2.33 6.91 -15.53
CA GLY A 437 1.04 6.75 -14.85
C GLY A 437 0.80 5.35 -14.28
N THR A 438 1.67 4.37 -14.56
CA THR A 438 1.47 2.98 -14.15
C THR A 438 1.71 2.78 -12.66
N GLY A 439 0.71 2.25 -11.96
CA GLY A 439 0.75 1.95 -10.53
C GLY A 439 1.28 0.55 -10.19
N PHE A 440 1.93 0.43 -9.03
CA PHE A 440 2.37 -0.87 -8.49
C PHE A 440 1.92 -1.07 -7.04
N ILE A 441 1.24 -2.18 -6.79
CA ILE A 441 0.75 -2.60 -5.48
C ILE A 441 1.47 -3.88 -5.09
N ALA A 442 2.19 -3.91 -3.97
CA ALA A 442 2.80 -5.12 -3.44
C ALA A 442 1.81 -5.87 -2.54
N GLU A 443 1.48 -7.10 -2.89
CA GLU A 443 1.11 -8.06 -1.86
C GLU A 443 2.40 -8.47 -1.14
N ALA A 444 2.50 -8.07 0.13
CA ALA A 444 3.65 -8.43 0.94
C ALA A 444 3.28 -8.53 2.41
N TYR A 445 4.03 -9.38 3.11
CA TYR A 445 3.89 -9.67 4.54
C TYR A 445 5.18 -9.38 5.33
N ASP A 446 6.21 -8.91 4.62
CA ASP A 446 7.49 -8.45 5.14
C ASP A 446 8.16 -7.49 4.12
N GLY A 447 9.28 -6.87 4.49
CA GLY A 447 10.12 -6.11 3.57
C GLY A 447 9.56 -4.75 3.15
N TRP A 448 8.67 -4.15 3.97
CA TRP A 448 7.98 -2.89 3.65
C TRP A 448 8.92 -1.79 3.14
N ASP A 449 10.03 -1.57 3.84
CA ASP A 449 10.95 -0.46 3.54
C ASP A 449 11.69 -0.70 2.21
N THR A 450 12.14 -1.93 1.96
CA THR A 450 12.80 -2.31 0.70
C THR A 450 11.82 -2.28 -0.47
N LEU A 451 10.58 -2.71 -0.29
CA LEU A 451 9.55 -2.60 -1.33
C LEU A 451 9.22 -1.13 -1.63
N SER A 452 9.06 -0.31 -0.59
CA SER A 452 8.90 1.13 -0.76
C SER A 452 10.07 1.76 -1.49
N TRP A 453 11.29 1.24 -1.29
CA TRP A 453 12.50 1.68 -1.98
C TRP A 453 12.52 1.30 -3.45
N CYS A 454 12.08 0.09 -3.76
CA CYS A 454 11.96 -0.38 -5.14
C CYS A 454 10.96 0.45 -5.97
N GLY A 455 10.09 1.23 -5.32
CA GLY A 455 9.19 2.17 -5.97
C GLY A 455 7.72 1.76 -5.98
N PHE A 456 7.33 0.76 -5.18
CA PHE A 456 5.92 0.39 -4.99
C PHE A 456 5.10 1.57 -4.45
N ASP A 457 3.90 1.78 -4.97
CA ASP A 457 3.01 2.87 -4.55
C ASP A 457 2.19 2.48 -3.33
N LEU A 458 1.74 1.23 -3.30
CA LEU A 458 1.01 0.62 -2.20
C LEU A 458 1.64 -0.68 -1.76
N ILE A 459 1.50 -0.99 -0.48
CA ILE A 459 1.80 -2.29 0.11
C ILE A 459 0.60 -2.71 0.95
N TYR A 460 0.27 -4.00 0.97
CA TYR A 460 -0.85 -4.52 1.77
C TYR A 460 -0.70 -4.14 3.24
N SER A 461 -1.76 -3.54 3.79
CA SER A 461 -1.85 -3.18 5.21
C SER A 461 -2.41 -4.37 6.02
N LYS A 462 -1.71 -5.50 5.99
CA LYS A 462 -2.22 -6.75 6.59
C LYS A 462 -1.72 -6.98 8.01
N ASN A 463 -0.40 -7.13 8.16
CA ASN A 463 0.26 -7.50 9.40
C ASN A 463 1.31 -6.45 9.83
N ASN A 464 2.10 -6.74 10.87
CA ASN A 464 3.11 -5.83 11.39
C ASN A 464 4.40 -5.73 10.53
N MET A 465 4.53 -6.52 9.46
CA MET A 465 5.62 -6.47 8.48
C MET A 465 7.03 -6.47 9.11
N SER A 466 7.23 -7.22 10.19
CA SER A 466 8.49 -7.30 10.96
C SER A 466 9.04 -5.96 11.47
N ARG A 467 8.22 -4.90 11.52
CA ARG A 467 8.62 -3.59 12.06
C ARG A 467 8.57 -3.58 13.58
N ALA A 468 9.64 -3.08 14.20
CA ALA A 468 9.70 -2.84 15.65
C ALA A 468 8.92 -1.57 16.02
N GLY A 469 8.33 -1.55 17.22
CA GLY A 469 7.38 -0.50 17.61
C GLY A 469 5.96 -0.86 17.14
N GLU A 470 4.95 -0.30 17.79
CA GLU A 470 3.52 -0.63 17.67
C GLU A 470 2.94 -0.33 16.26
N HIS A 471 3.43 -0.98 15.21
CA HIS A 471 3.03 -0.79 13.82
C HIS A 471 2.17 -1.95 13.36
N HIS A 472 0.90 -1.95 13.78
CA HIS A 472 -0.02 -2.98 13.33
C HIS A 472 -0.54 -2.71 11.92
N GLY A 473 -0.59 -3.77 11.09
CA GLY A 473 -1.32 -3.75 9.83
C GLY A 473 -2.82 -3.69 10.07
N TRP A 474 -3.55 -3.01 9.19
CA TRP A 474 -4.99 -2.78 9.35
C TRP A 474 -5.79 -4.06 9.50
N TYR A 475 -5.58 -5.05 8.62
CA TYR A 475 -6.39 -6.29 8.61
C TYR A 475 -6.27 -7.07 9.92
N ASP A 476 -5.05 -7.42 10.36
CA ASP A 476 -4.84 -8.22 11.58
C ASP A 476 -5.29 -7.46 12.84
N ALA A 477 -5.06 -6.14 12.87
CA ALA A 477 -5.53 -5.29 13.97
C ALA A 477 -7.06 -5.25 14.04
N ALA A 478 -7.73 -5.02 12.91
CA ALA A 478 -9.18 -5.01 12.85
C ALA A 478 -9.78 -6.38 13.19
N GLN A 479 -9.12 -7.48 12.78
CA GLN A 479 -9.55 -8.84 13.06
C GLN A 479 -9.39 -9.21 14.54
N SER A 480 -8.35 -8.71 15.22
CA SER A 480 -8.09 -9.02 16.63
C SER A 480 -9.20 -8.53 17.58
N ARG A 481 -9.96 -7.52 17.15
CA ARG A 481 -10.96 -6.79 17.96
C ARG A 481 -10.37 -6.09 19.20
N ASP A 482 -9.05 -6.01 19.29
CA ASP A 482 -8.36 -5.29 20.36
C ASP A 482 -8.38 -3.79 20.05
N PRO A 483 -9.05 -2.94 20.86
CA PRO A 483 -9.12 -1.51 20.60
C PRO A 483 -7.76 -0.82 20.58
N GLY A 484 -6.78 -1.33 21.32
CA GLY A 484 -5.40 -0.85 21.31
C GLY A 484 -4.75 -1.09 19.96
N TRP A 485 -4.73 -2.34 19.49
CA TRP A 485 -4.13 -2.70 18.20
C TRP A 485 -4.78 -1.95 17.03
N ILE A 486 -6.11 -1.80 17.05
CA ILE A 486 -6.82 -1.05 16.02
C ILE A 486 -6.42 0.43 16.04
N ARG A 487 -6.28 1.06 17.21
CA ARG A 487 -5.81 2.46 17.28
C ARG A 487 -4.38 2.60 16.77
N GLU A 488 -3.50 1.65 17.05
CA GLU A 488 -2.13 1.69 16.54
C GLU A 488 -2.09 1.53 15.01
N ALA A 489 -2.93 0.64 14.45
CA ALA A 489 -3.11 0.55 13.01
C ALA A 489 -3.69 1.84 12.40
N LEU A 490 -4.65 2.50 13.07
CA LEU A 490 -5.17 3.80 12.62
C LEU A 490 -4.10 4.91 12.64
N LYS A 491 -3.23 4.96 13.67
CA LYS A 491 -2.11 5.90 13.71
C LYS A 491 -1.11 5.64 12.59
N ARG A 492 -0.88 4.36 12.25
CA ARG A 492 -0.08 3.98 11.09
C ARG A 492 -0.74 4.45 9.80
N ALA A 493 -2.02 4.18 9.59
CA ALA A 493 -2.77 4.63 8.42
C ALA A 493 -2.74 6.17 8.27
N GLU A 494 -2.91 6.91 9.37
CA GLU A 494 -2.77 8.37 9.42
C GLU A 494 -1.41 8.85 8.88
N PHE A 495 -0.32 8.22 9.32
CA PHE A 495 1.02 8.54 8.82
C PHE A 495 1.18 8.16 7.34
N LEU A 496 0.75 6.95 6.95
CA LEU A 496 0.91 6.45 5.59
C LEU A 496 0.13 7.29 4.56
N GLN A 497 -1.00 7.89 4.97
CA GLN A 497 -1.77 8.83 4.16
C GLN A 497 -1.16 10.23 4.12
N TRP A 498 -0.51 10.65 5.21
CA TRP A 498 0.13 11.96 5.28
C TRP A 498 1.43 12.02 4.46
N GLN A 499 2.15 10.91 4.33
CA GLN A 499 3.38 10.85 3.54
C GLN A 499 3.12 10.79 2.02
N THR A 500 4.04 11.35 1.26
CA THR A 500 4.01 11.42 -0.21
C THR A 500 5.16 10.61 -0.84
N GLY A 501 6.33 10.52 -0.21
CA GLY A 501 7.52 9.85 -0.74
C GLY A 501 7.51 8.32 -0.60
N GLY A 502 7.11 7.81 0.56
CA GLY A 502 7.03 6.36 0.82
C GLY A 502 5.77 5.70 0.25
N SER A 503 5.73 4.37 0.21
CA SER A 503 4.50 3.63 -0.12
C SER A 503 3.39 3.88 0.90
N ALA A 504 2.14 4.00 0.44
CA ALA A 504 0.98 4.00 1.32
C ALA A 504 0.47 2.56 1.58
N GLY A 505 -0.50 2.43 2.49
CA GLY A 505 -1.17 1.16 2.77
C GLY A 505 -2.35 0.92 1.83
N LEU A 506 -2.52 -0.32 1.38
CA LEU A 506 -3.79 -0.79 0.83
C LEU A 506 -4.59 -1.46 1.96
N ASP A 507 -5.61 -0.77 2.44
CA ASP A 507 -6.44 -1.22 3.56
C ASP A 507 -7.63 -2.07 3.06
N PHE A 508 -7.92 -3.18 3.73
CA PHE A 508 -9.04 -4.06 3.41
C PHE A 508 -9.51 -4.85 4.62
N ILE A 509 -10.73 -5.40 4.53
CA ILE A 509 -11.26 -6.39 5.49
C ILE A 509 -11.53 -7.75 4.83
N GLY A 510 -11.32 -7.86 3.52
CA GLY A 510 -11.46 -9.07 2.74
C GLY A 510 -10.67 -8.96 1.44
N ASN A 511 -10.11 -10.08 0.99
CA ASN A 511 -9.45 -10.26 -0.29
C ASN A 511 -9.65 -11.72 -0.74
N HIS A 512 -9.03 -12.13 -1.86
CA HIS A 512 -9.20 -13.47 -2.41
C HIS A 512 -8.50 -14.61 -1.65
N ASP A 513 -7.57 -14.34 -0.74
CA ASP A 513 -6.88 -15.37 0.06
C ASP A 513 -7.47 -15.55 1.46
N GLU A 514 -8.14 -14.52 1.96
CA GLU A 514 -8.74 -14.50 3.28
C GLU A 514 -10.10 -15.20 3.34
N ALA A 515 -10.45 -15.63 4.55
CA ALA A 515 -11.83 -16.02 4.83
C ALA A 515 -12.77 -14.82 4.66
N SER A 516 -14.06 -15.10 4.42
CA SER A 516 -15.06 -14.03 4.32
C SER A 516 -15.01 -13.12 5.55
N PRO A 517 -15.32 -11.82 5.40
CA PRO A 517 -15.34 -10.93 6.55
C PRO A 517 -16.30 -11.38 7.65
N ARG A 518 -17.40 -12.05 7.30
CA ARG A 518 -18.30 -12.65 8.30
C ARG A 518 -17.58 -13.70 9.16
N ARG A 519 -16.75 -14.57 8.58
CA ARG A 519 -15.99 -15.58 9.33
C ARG A 519 -14.83 -14.98 10.12
N SER A 520 -14.13 -14.01 9.55
CA SER A 520 -12.98 -13.36 10.19
C SER A 520 -13.40 -12.40 11.31
N PHE A 521 -14.45 -11.60 11.11
CA PHE A 521 -14.83 -10.50 11.99
C PHE A 521 -16.14 -10.76 12.76
N GLY A 522 -16.97 -11.74 12.36
CA GLY A 522 -18.21 -12.07 13.06
C GLY A 522 -19.20 -10.89 13.11
N ALA A 523 -19.72 -10.56 14.29
CA ALA A 523 -20.61 -9.42 14.49
C ALA A 523 -19.91 -8.06 14.26
N TRP A 524 -18.58 -8.01 14.40
CA TRP A 524 -17.78 -6.80 14.22
C TRP A 524 -17.62 -6.38 12.74
N GLU A 525 -17.97 -7.26 11.79
CA GLU A 525 -17.82 -7.01 10.35
C GLU A 525 -18.31 -5.62 9.91
N ARG A 526 -19.48 -5.18 10.37
CA ARG A 526 -20.06 -3.89 9.98
C ARG A 526 -19.24 -2.70 10.47
N GLY A 527 -18.74 -2.75 11.70
CA GLY A 527 -17.90 -1.69 12.25
C GLY A 527 -16.52 -1.64 11.58
N ALA A 528 -15.92 -2.79 11.30
CA ALA A 528 -14.67 -2.88 10.52
C ALA A 528 -14.84 -2.34 9.10
N ALA A 529 -15.95 -2.71 8.43
CA ALA A 529 -16.29 -2.22 7.10
C ALA A 529 -16.51 -0.71 7.08
N ALA A 530 -17.28 -0.16 8.03
CA ALA A 530 -17.53 1.27 8.11
C ALA A 530 -16.24 2.08 8.33
N LEU A 531 -15.38 1.64 9.25
CA LEU A 531 -14.07 2.27 9.48
C LEU A 531 -13.20 2.23 8.22
N THR A 532 -13.18 1.13 7.48
CA THR A 532 -12.34 0.98 6.27
C THR A 532 -12.88 1.82 5.11
N LEU A 533 -14.18 1.74 4.83
CA LEU A 533 -14.80 2.41 3.68
C LEU A 533 -14.72 3.94 3.76
N MET A 534 -14.79 4.49 4.97
CA MET A 534 -14.75 5.94 5.20
C MET A 534 -13.34 6.49 5.41
N MET A 535 -12.35 5.61 5.55
CA MET A 535 -10.97 6.01 5.74
C MET A 535 -10.48 6.74 4.48
N PRO A 536 -9.71 7.82 4.56
CA PRO A 536 -9.01 8.39 3.41
C PRO A 536 -7.96 7.42 2.84
N GLY A 537 -7.32 7.77 1.73
CA GLY A 537 -6.33 6.89 1.10
C GLY A 537 -6.93 5.72 0.32
N SER A 538 -6.15 4.66 0.15
CA SER A 538 -6.50 3.52 -0.71
C SER A 538 -7.18 2.40 0.05
N LEU A 539 -8.15 1.76 -0.59
CA LEU A 539 -8.71 0.51 -0.07
C LEU A 539 -8.99 -0.50 -1.17
N LEU A 540 -9.06 -1.76 -0.74
CA LEU A 540 -9.50 -2.88 -1.53
C LEU A 540 -10.82 -3.42 -0.98
N PHE A 541 -11.78 -3.62 -1.89
CA PHE A 541 -13.05 -4.26 -1.63
C PHE A 541 -13.22 -5.47 -2.55
N TYR A 542 -13.33 -6.66 -1.98
CA TYR A 542 -13.49 -7.88 -2.77
C TYR A 542 -14.95 -8.11 -3.14
N GLY A 543 -15.25 -8.15 -4.43
CA GLY A 543 -16.60 -8.30 -4.94
C GLY A 543 -17.29 -9.56 -4.41
N SER A 544 -18.61 -9.47 -4.20
CA SER A 544 -19.49 -10.41 -3.47
C SER A 544 -19.46 -10.29 -1.95
N GLN A 545 -18.49 -9.58 -1.37
CA GLN A 545 -18.51 -9.21 0.06
C GLN A 545 -19.76 -8.40 0.40
N GLU A 546 -20.26 -7.57 -0.52
CA GLU A 546 -21.43 -6.71 -0.29
C GLU A 546 -22.72 -7.49 -0.03
N ILE A 547 -22.78 -8.76 -0.40
CA ILE A 547 -23.90 -9.65 -0.12
C ILE A 547 -23.55 -10.76 0.87
N GLY A 548 -22.33 -10.72 1.43
CA GLY A 548 -21.82 -11.73 2.35
C GLY A 548 -21.64 -13.11 1.73
N PHE A 549 -21.34 -13.19 0.42
CA PHE A 549 -21.15 -14.48 -0.23
C PHE A 549 -19.93 -15.20 0.35
N ASP A 550 -20.10 -16.47 0.70
CA ASP A 550 -19.06 -17.28 1.33
C ASP A 550 -19.29 -18.76 1.06
N LYS A 551 -18.35 -19.40 0.35
CA LYS A 551 -18.42 -20.82 0.00
C LYS A 551 -17.07 -21.53 0.22
N PRO A 552 -16.56 -21.57 1.46
CA PRO A 552 -15.28 -22.23 1.75
C PRO A 552 -15.38 -23.74 1.50
N ILE A 553 -14.22 -24.34 1.28
CA ILE A 553 -14.05 -25.80 1.26
C ILE A 553 -13.00 -26.20 2.29
N PRO A 554 -12.95 -27.47 2.76
CA PRO A 554 -12.01 -27.88 3.80
C PRO A 554 -10.53 -27.56 3.49
N SER A 555 -10.14 -27.59 2.21
CA SER A 555 -8.77 -27.30 1.77
C SER A 555 -8.48 -25.82 1.52
N GLU A 556 -9.50 -24.97 1.42
CA GLU A 556 -9.36 -23.55 1.11
C GLU A 556 -10.30 -22.71 1.98
N PRO A 557 -9.74 -21.92 2.92
CA PRO A 557 -10.55 -21.11 3.82
C PRO A 557 -11.15 -19.88 3.12
N LYS A 558 -10.93 -19.68 1.82
CA LYS A 558 -11.34 -18.51 1.04
C LYS A 558 -12.85 -18.37 0.91
N SER A 559 -13.36 -17.16 0.72
CA SER A 559 -14.78 -16.94 0.41
C SER A 559 -15.16 -17.49 -0.97
N LEU A 560 -14.26 -17.35 -1.94
CA LEU A 560 -14.35 -17.89 -3.29
C LEU A 560 -13.16 -18.83 -3.53
N PRO A 561 -13.34 -20.16 -3.35
CA PRO A 561 -12.25 -21.12 -3.53
C PRO A 561 -11.87 -21.28 -5.01
N PHE A 562 -10.61 -21.67 -5.27
CA PHE A 562 -10.10 -21.90 -6.62
C PHE A 562 -10.21 -23.37 -7.04
N GLY A 563 -10.11 -24.29 -6.08
CA GLY A 563 -10.07 -25.73 -6.32
C GLY A 563 -11.42 -26.35 -6.70
N VAL A 564 -12.54 -25.63 -6.58
CA VAL A 564 -13.86 -26.11 -7.01
C VAL A 564 -14.61 -25.04 -7.80
N PRO A 565 -15.49 -25.43 -8.74
CA PRO A 565 -16.36 -24.47 -9.41
C PRO A 565 -17.23 -23.72 -8.40
N VAL A 566 -17.17 -22.40 -8.46
CA VAL A 566 -17.96 -21.50 -7.62
C VAL A 566 -18.57 -20.42 -8.50
N SER A 567 -19.83 -20.10 -8.24
CA SER A 567 -20.57 -19.03 -8.91
C SER A 567 -21.29 -18.25 -7.82
N VAL A 568 -21.15 -16.93 -7.84
CA VAL A 568 -21.76 -16.04 -6.85
C VAL A 568 -23.27 -16.04 -7.04
N ASP A 569 -24.00 -16.35 -5.97
CA ASP A 569 -25.45 -16.22 -5.91
C ASP A 569 -25.83 -14.82 -5.40
N TRP A 570 -26.04 -13.91 -6.34
CA TRP A 570 -26.39 -12.52 -6.04
C TRP A 570 -27.79 -12.34 -5.43
N ARG A 571 -28.68 -13.33 -5.54
CA ARG A 571 -30.04 -13.28 -4.96
C ARG A 571 -30.08 -13.89 -3.57
N GLY A 572 -29.33 -14.97 -3.35
CA GLY A 572 -29.28 -15.71 -2.08
C GLY A 572 -28.46 -15.06 -0.98
N GLY A 573 -27.84 -13.91 -1.22
CA GLY A 573 -27.02 -13.21 -0.23
C GLY A 573 -27.80 -12.56 0.92
N ASP A 574 -27.07 -12.17 1.98
CA ASP A 574 -27.62 -11.51 3.17
C ASP A 574 -28.14 -10.10 2.82
N GLN A 575 -29.46 -9.97 2.71
CA GLN A 575 -30.12 -8.73 2.31
C GLN A 575 -29.92 -7.59 3.32
N ALA A 576 -29.78 -7.91 4.62
CA ALA A 576 -29.50 -6.90 5.64
C ALA A 576 -28.06 -6.40 5.54
N LEU A 577 -27.12 -7.29 5.25
CA LEU A 577 -25.73 -6.91 4.96
C LEU A 577 -25.62 -6.10 3.66
N ALA A 578 -26.34 -6.49 2.60
CA ALA A 578 -26.41 -5.72 1.36
C ALA A 578 -27.00 -4.33 1.56
N ALA A 579 -28.04 -4.20 2.38
CA ALA A 579 -28.58 -2.89 2.75
C ALA A 579 -27.55 -2.05 3.53
N PHE A 580 -26.80 -2.66 4.45
CA PHE A 580 -25.72 -2.00 5.16
C PHE A 580 -24.64 -1.49 4.19
N TYR A 581 -24.12 -2.31 3.28
CA TYR A 581 -23.07 -1.87 2.35
C TYR A 581 -23.55 -0.77 1.41
N ARG A 582 -24.80 -0.83 0.90
CA ARG A 582 -25.39 0.28 0.12
C ARG A 582 -25.45 1.58 0.92
N ASP A 583 -25.71 1.52 2.22
CA ASP A 583 -25.69 2.69 3.09
C ASP A 583 -24.26 3.18 3.36
N ALA A 584 -23.33 2.27 3.65
CA ALA A 584 -21.93 2.59 3.88
C ALA A 584 -21.26 3.23 2.65
N PHE A 585 -21.53 2.72 1.44
CA PHE A 585 -21.05 3.31 0.19
C PHE A 585 -21.59 4.74 0.00
N ARG A 586 -22.89 4.96 0.20
CA ARG A 586 -23.49 6.31 0.11
C ARG A 586 -22.88 7.26 1.12
N LYS A 587 -22.67 6.83 2.37
CA LYS A 587 -22.04 7.66 3.42
C LYS A 587 -20.58 7.97 3.09
N ALA A 588 -19.79 6.98 2.66
CA ALA A 588 -18.40 7.19 2.26
C ALA A 588 -18.30 8.17 1.09
N GLN A 589 -19.15 8.04 0.07
CA GLN A 589 -19.20 8.95 -1.06
C GLN A 589 -19.60 10.37 -0.63
N ARG A 590 -20.62 10.52 0.22
CA ARG A 590 -21.05 11.81 0.76
C ARG A 590 -19.94 12.49 1.56
N LEU A 591 -19.24 11.75 2.42
CA LEU A 591 -18.11 12.29 3.19
C LEU A 591 -17.00 12.78 2.27
N ARG A 592 -16.65 12.01 1.23
CA ARG A 592 -15.64 12.40 0.23
C ARG A 592 -16.04 13.65 -0.56
N GLN A 593 -17.31 13.80 -0.91
CA GLN A 593 -17.82 15.00 -1.60
C GLN A 593 -17.80 16.23 -0.68
N ARG A 594 -18.18 16.08 0.59
CA ARG A 594 -18.23 17.18 1.56
C ARG A 594 -16.85 17.60 2.07
N LEU A 595 -15.94 16.63 2.20
CA LEU A 595 -14.60 16.80 2.77
C LEU A 595 -13.54 16.31 1.75
N PRO A 596 -13.41 16.98 0.58
CA PRO A 596 -12.44 16.59 -0.43
C PRO A 596 -11.02 16.69 0.13
N SER A 597 -10.20 15.67 -0.14
CA SER A 597 -8.81 15.59 0.34
C SER A 597 -8.66 15.72 1.86
N ALA A 598 -9.67 15.29 2.63
CA ALA A 598 -9.57 15.25 4.08
C ALA A 598 -8.50 14.27 4.54
N SER A 599 -7.71 14.72 5.52
CA SER A 599 -6.81 13.86 6.28
C SER A 599 -7.54 13.24 7.46
N MET A 600 -7.09 12.07 7.91
CA MET A 600 -7.58 11.50 9.16
C MET A 600 -6.75 11.97 10.36
N ARG A 601 -7.38 11.93 11.54
CA ARG A 601 -6.74 12.08 12.84
C ARG A 601 -7.24 10.98 13.75
N THR A 602 -6.35 10.10 14.17
CA THR A 602 -6.69 9.00 15.07
C THR A 602 -7.12 9.56 16.42
N LEU A 603 -8.26 9.10 16.92
CA LEU A 603 -8.79 9.55 18.21
C LEU A 603 -8.17 8.75 19.35
N GLY A 604 -7.81 9.46 20.42
CA GLY A 604 -7.33 8.83 21.65
C GLY A 604 -8.45 8.09 22.39
N PRO A 605 -8.09 7.19 23.32
CA PRO A 605 -9.08 6.54 24.17
C PRO A 605 -9.74 7.59 25.08
N GLY A 606 -11.07 7.57 25.14
CA GLY A 606 -11.82 8.28 26.18
C GLY A 606 -11.78 7.51 27.51
N PRO A 607 -12.66 7.85 28.48
CA PRO A 607 -12.76 7.13 29.74
C PRO A 607 -13.07 5.64 29.57
N ASP A 608 -13.87 5.29 28.57
CA ASP A 608 -14.03 3.91 28.12
C ASP A 608 -13.08 3.65 26.92
N PRO A 609 -12.04 2.81 27.07
CA PRO A 609 -11.12 2.48 25.99
C PRO A 609 -11.64 1.36 25.08
N GLY A 610 -12.94 1.01 25.13
CA GLY A 610 -13.52 -0.06 24.30
C GLY A 610 -13.76 0.34 22.84
N TRP A 611 -13.90 1.64 22.54
CA TRP A 611 -14.18 2.12 21.18
C TRP A 611 -12.92 2.60 20.46
N VAL A 612 -13.02 2.70 19.13
CA VAL A 612 -11.96 3.16 18.23
C VAL A 612 -12.55 4.07 17.16
N GLY A 613 -11.72 4.92 16.56
CA GLY A 613 -12.17 5.79 15.49
C GLY A 613 -11.18 6.89 15.13
N TYR A 614 -11.58 7.68 14.15
CA TYR A 614 -10.80 8.81 13.65
C TYR A 614 -11.71 9.98 13.27
N ALA A 615 -11.15 11.18 13.33
CA ALA A 615 -11.77 12.39 12.81
C ALA A 615 -11.29 12.64 11.38
N LEU A 616 -12.18 13.17 10.53
CA LEU A 616 -11.84 13.66 9.20
C LEU A 616 -11.67 15.18 9.25
N VAL A 617 -10.51 15.66 8.80
CA VAL A 617 -10.12 17.07 8.83
C VAL A 617 -9.76 17.51 7.41
N SER A 618 -10.56 18.41 6.83
CA SER A 618 -10.31 18.99 5.51
C SER A 618 -8.94 19.69 5.46
N LYS A 619 -8.31 19.68 4.29
CA LYS A 619 -7.03 20.35 4.08
C LYS A 619 -7.13 21.84 4.45
N GLY A 620 -6.24 22.31 5.33
CA GLY A 620 -6.21 23.70 5.82
C GLY A 620 -7.21 24.02 6.94
N ALA A 621 -8.14 23.11 7.26
CA ALA A 621 -9.06 23.30 8.38
C ALA A 621 -8.39 22.95 9.72
N ARG A 622 -8.85 23.62 10.78
CA ARG A 622 -8.49 23.27 12.16
C ARG A 622 -9.45 22.24 12.76
N LYS A 623 -10.75 22.41 12.47
CA LYS A 623 -11.82 21.61 13.05
C LYS A 623 -12.09 20.37 12.22
N ALA A 624 -12.53 19.31 12.89
CA ALA A 624 -13.01 18.10 12.25
C ALA A 624 -14.35 18.37 11.55
N GLY A 625 -14.49 17.87 10.32
CA GLY A 625 -15.76 17.87 9.60
C GLY A 625 -16.59 16.63 9.88
N ALA A 626 -15.98 15.52 10.32
CA ALA A 626 -16.70 14.33 10.73
C ALA A 626 -15.93 13.46 11.71
N LEU A 627 -16.64 12.61 12.45
CA LEU A 627 -16.09 11.50 13.23
C LEU A 627 -16.57 10.18 12.65
N VAL A 628 -15.69 9.19 12.58
CA VAL A 628 -16.04 7.79 12.27
C VAL A 628 -15.63 6.95 13.47
N LEU A 629 -16.60 6.33 14.12
CA LEU A 629 -16.45 5.68 15.42
C LEU A 629 -17.05 4.29 15.38
N ALA A 630 -16.41 3.32 16.03
CA ALA A 630 -16.91 1.96 16.06
C ALA A 630 -16.49 1.20 17.32
N ASN A 631 -17.25 0.16 17.65
CA ASN A 631 -17.08 -0.67 18.84
C ASN A 631 -16.70 -2.11 18.44
N PRO A 632 -15.41 -2.48 18.51
CA PRO A 632 -14.96 -3.83 18.22
C PRO A 632 -15.32 -4.87 19.30
N THR A 633 -15.79 -4.42 20.47
CA THR A 633 -15.97 -5.29 21.64
C THR A 633 -17.31 -6.02 21.66
N GLY A 634 -17.42 -7.03 22.52
CA GLY A 634 -18.66 -7.77 22.78
C GLY A 634 -19.61 -7.10 23.77
N ARG A 635 -19.33 -5.87 24.23
CA ARG A 635 -20.16 -5.13 25.20
C ARG A 635 -20.54 -3.76 24.67
N TRP A 636 -21.54 -3.13 25.28
CA TRP A 636 -21.80 -1.71 25.07
C TRP A 636 -20.61 -0.86 25.54
N VAL A 637 -20.29 0.18 24.78
CA VAL A 637 -19.23 1.14 25.11
C VAL A 637 -19.76 2.57 25.09
N ASN A 638 -19.30 3.38 26.05
CA ASN A 638 -19.59 4.81 26.06
C ASN A 638 -18.46 5.54 25.32
N CYS A 639 -18.76 6.04 24.12
CA CYS A 639 -17.81 6.81 23.36
C CYS A 639 -17.88 8.29 23.76
N GLN A 640 -16.74 8.85 24.14
CA GLN A 640 -16.58 10.27 24.43
C GLN A 640 -15.38 10.80 23.67
N VAL A 641 -15.63 11.77 22.80
CA VAL A 641 -14.60 12.45 22.03
C VAL A 641 -14.59 13.89 22.46
N LYS A 642 -13.55 14.27 23.21
CA LYS A 642 -13.33 15.66 23.64
C LYS A 642 -11.95 16.11 23.22
N ASP A 643 -11.89 16.82 22.09
CA ASP A 643 -10.66 17.43 21.59
C ASP A 643 -10.92 18.87 21.14
N PRO A 644 -10.58 19.87 21.98
CA PRO A 644 -10.75 21.28 21.64
C PRO A 644 -10.03 21.72 20.37
N ARG A 645 -8.92 21.05 19.99
CA ARG A 645 -8.14 21.41 18.79
C ARG A 645 -8.87 21.00 17.52
N LEU A 646 -9.61 19.89 17.58
CA LEU A 646 -10.50 19.45 16.52
C LEU A 646 -11.87 20.11 16.59
N GLY A 647 -12.15 20.90 17.64
CA GLY A 647 -13.46 21.52 17.86
C GLY A 647 -14.56 20.50 18.17
N VAL A 648 -14.23 19.39 18.83
CA VAL A 648 -15.13 18.27 19.07
C VAL A 648 -15.43 18.12 20.56
N ASP A 649 -16.72 18.10 20.90
CA ASP A 649 -17.25 17.63 22.18
C ASP A 649 -18.49 16.77 21.88
N TRP A 650 -18.30 15.46 21.78
CA TRP A 650 -19.35 14.51 21.41
C TRP A 650 -19.34 13.30 22.35
N SER A 651 -20.52 12.81 22.69
CA SER A 651 -20.67 11.55 23.42
C SER A 651 -21.84 10.72 22.88
N GLY A 652 -21.73 9.41 22.99
CA GLY A 652 -22.77 8.47 22.57
C GLY A 652 -22.45 7.04 23.04
N ASN A 653 -23.44 6.15 22.93
CA ASN A 653 -23.25 4.73 23.23
C ASN A 653 -23.23 3.92 21.95
N LEU A 654 -22.31 2.97 21.85
CA LEU A 654 -22.23 2.03 20.74
C LEU A 654 -22.47 0.60 21.26
N GLU A 655 -23.38 -0.10 20.60
CA GLU A 655 -23.64 -1.52 20.85
C GLU A 655 -22.47 -2.40 20.40
N PRO A 656 -22.38 -3.68 20.83
CA PRO A 656 -21.36 -4.61 20.36
C PRO A 656 -21.31 -4.69 18.82
N GLY A 657 -20.14 -4.46 18.22
CA GLY A 657 -19.99 -4.43 16.75
C GLY A 657 -20.57 -3.17 16.07
N GLY A 658 -21.16 -2.26 16.84
CA GLY A 658 -21.81 -1.05 16.35
C GLY A 658 -20.83 0.01 15.85
N TRP A 659 -21.34 0.95 15.07
CA TRP A 659 -20.58 2.05 14.49
C TRP A 659 -21.47 3.28 14.29
N THR A 660 -20.85 4.44 14.15
CA THR A 660 -21.54 5.68 13.81
C THR A 660 -20.64 6.63 13.03
N VAL A 661 -21.28 7.51 12.27
CA VAL A 661 -20.66 8.66 11.62
C VAL A 661 -21.34 9.91 12.14
N VAL A 662 -20.55 10.81 12.71
CA VAL A 662 -21.03 12.10 13.19
C VAL A 662 -20.55 13.16 12.20
N GLU A 663 -21.44 13.70 11.39
CA GLU A 663 -21.13 14.86 10.55
C GLU A 663 -21.16 16.12 11.44
N LEU A 664 -20.06 16.86 11.44
CA LEU A 664 -19.88 18.09 12.20
C LEU A 664 -20.03 19.30 11.26
N GLU A 665 -20.55 20.40 11.80
CA GLU A 665 -20.78 21.67 11.09
C GLU A 665 -19.53 22.55 10.97
#